data_AF-A0A919CAZ7-F1
#
_entry.id   AF-A0A919CAZ7-F1
#
_cell.length_a   1.000
_cell.length_b   1.000
_cell.length_c   1.000
_cell.angle_alpha   90.00
_cell.angle_beta   90.00
_cell.angle_gamma   90.00
#
_symmetry.space_group_name_H-M   'P 1'
#
loop_
_entity.id
_entity.type
_entity.pdbx_description
1 polymer ?
#
loop_
_entity_poly.entity_id
_entity_poly.type
_entity_poly.pdbx_seq_one_letter_code
_entity_poly.pdbx_strand_id
1 'polypeptide(L)'
;MSDDGAVLFAGESAATLLDRDPDALLGTDFGDLLAPDSAAVLRDVQAAATRGGRGGQPTDTRYRLAVPDGEGGPDRWFAARSQYIAIENDLRGTLLLFHDITATVRTEQEHRRDAQYLNHLARYNAMGDMAMAIAHEVSQPIAAAHNFLAGVRGLMATGADPTWGLDNATRQLDRAALILKSLREYVVRLEESRQSADLNDLVTDCAYFVNLRAQQHEVTLHWDHTPDPLPVHCEKVLIGQVVMNLAFNAIEEMARWPEDQRTVTIGTRLRDGWAEVAVRDRGQGLPGPHRDRIFDGAFTSKGNGHGIGLALSHRIITRHGGEIEAGANPPRGATFRFRLPPATEGHPMTHTLNEIPRANPRTTAFAHLLETVAERRQEFENLRHIPRDAIAEFKKAGLYRAAAPRRFGGEPLPPAEFLHLVERISEVDGSAGWVASFGSALTYLAALPLDTQAELYANGPDVVFAGGLFPLQPAESTPGGHRVSGHWKFASGCKGADILGVGIKTGDDRTGRPRTALLRPDQVEIVENWNVLGMRGTGSHDLAVHGVDVPHEWTFLRGGEPTVDEPLYRYPSVPYAAQVLAVVGLGVARAALDQVITEGGRAGYTGGPVAADRATYRIAVGQAEARLRSVRAFFYEATEEVWETVVRGDAPSAHQASLLRLASAHLAKVSFEVVRSTYQPAGIRAIADGSPMQRYLRDASVVPLHAFLQEGMYDGAGAVLMGANPFPGYL
;
A
#
# COMPACT_ATOMS: atom_id res chain seq x y z
N MET A 1 22.47 -24.58 -31.17
CA MET A 1 22.82 -25.84 -30.48
C MET A 1 22.60 -27.00 -31.45
N SER A 2 23.37 -28.07 -31.33
CA SER A 2 23.16 -29.33 -32.05
C SER A 2 21.92 -30.07 -31.53
N ASP A 3 21.55 -31.16 -32.20
CA ASP A 3 20.45 -32.03 -31.77
C ASP A 3 20.75 -32.70 -30.41
N ASP A 4 22.03 -32.87 -30.06
CA ASP A 4 22.51 -33.46 -28.81
C ASP A 4 22.76 -32.41 -27.70
N GLY A 5 22.34 -31.15 -27.89
CA GLY A 5 22.44 -30.09 -26.88
C GLY A 5 23.73 -29.26 -26.89
N ALA A 6 24.78 -29.72 -27.58
CA ALA A 6 26.04 -28.98 -27.66
C ALA A 6 25.91 -27.62 -28.36
N VAL A 7 26.51 -26.56 -27.81
CA VAL A 7 26.55 -25.23 -28.41
C VAL A 7 27.49 -25.23 -29.62
N LEU A 8 26.91 -25.10 -30.82
CA LEU A 8 27.65 -25.05 -32.09
C LEU A 8 28.12 -23.64 -32.47
N PHE A 9 27.44 -22.62 -31.94
CA PHE A 9 27.70 -21.22 -32.20
C PHE A 9 27.11 -20.38 -31.05
N ALA A 10 27.85 -19.38 -30.59
CA ALA A 10 27.40 -18.38 -29.63
C ALA A 10 27.75 -16.99 -30.16
N GLY A 11 26.75 -16.10 -30.26
CA GLY A 11 26.99 -14.70 -30.58
C GLY A 11 27.59 -13.97 -29.39
N GLU A 12 28.35 -12.90 -29.64
CA GLU A 12 29.00 -12.09 -28.61
C GLU A 12 28.00 -11.55 -27.57
N SER A 13 26.80 -11.16 -28.00
CA SER A 13 25.71 -10.74 -27.11
C SER A 13 25.20 -11.86 -26.19
N ALA A 14 25.19 -13.11 -26.66
CA ALA A 14 24.77 -14.27 -25.87
C ALA A 14 25.83 -14.62 -24.81
N ALA A 15 27.11 -14.55 -25.18
CA ALA A 15 28.24 -14.76 -24.28
C ALA A 15 28.27 -13.72 -23.15
N THR A 16 28.08 -12.43 -23.48
CA THR A 16 27.95 -11.34 -22.51
C THR A 16 26.76 -11.54 -21.56
N LEU A 17 25.59 -11.95 -22.07
CA LEU A 17 24.42 -12.20 -21.22
C LEU A 17 24.62 -13.37 -20.25
N LEU A 18 25.37 -14.40 -20.66
CA LEU A 18 25.69 -15.58 -19.85
C LEU A 18 26.94 -15.40 -18.97
N ASP A 19 27.62 -14.26 -19.06
CA ASP A 19 28.89 -13.97 -18.37
C ASP A 19 29.95 -15.07 -18.60
N ARG A 20 30.13 -15.41 -19.88
CA ARG A 20 31.07 -16.43 -20.35
C ARG A 20 31.79 -15.95 -21.60
N ASP A 21 32.99 -16.46 -21.81
CA ASP A 21 33.73 -16.26 -23.05
C ASP A 21 33.03 -17.02 -24.20
N PRO A 22 32.83 -16.40 -25.39
CA PRO A 22 32.22 -17.07 -26.54
C PRO A 22 32.89 -18.40 -26.91
N ASP A 23 34.22 -18.48 -26.83
CA ASP A 23 34.99 -19.69 -27.18
C ASP A 23 34.82 -20.77 -26.10
N ALA A 24 34.61 -20.38 -24.85
CA ALA A 24 34.36 -21.30 -23.74
C ALA A 24 32.94 -21.92 -23.77
N LEU A 25 32.00 -21.32 -24.50
CA LEU A 25 30.66 -21.87 -24.69
C LEU A 25 30.62 -22.94 -25.78
N LEU A 26 31.51 -22.88 -26.78
CA LEU A 26 31.51 -23.82 -27.89
C LEU A 26 31.76 -25.27 -27.42
N GLY A 27 30.90 -26.20 -27.85
CA GLY A 27 30.98 -27.62 -27.49
C GLY A 27 30.41 -27.98 -26.11
N THR A 28 30.05 -27.01 -25.27
CA THR A 28 29.36 -27.27 -23.98
C THR A 28 27.89 -27.61 -24.19
N ASP A 29 27.30 -28.41 -23.30
CA ASP A 29 25.84 -28.61 -23.28
C ASP A 29 25.18 -27.39 -22.63
N PHE A 30 24.30 -26.71 -23.37
CA PHE A 30 23.59 -25.55 -22.85
C PHE A 30 22.65 -25.92 -21.68
N GLY A 31 22.17 -27.17 -21.63
CA GLY A 31 21.35 -27.68 -20.54
C GLY A 31 22.06 -27.65 -19.18
N ASP A 32 23.39 -27.78 -19.16
CA ASP A 32 24.21 -27.74 -17.94
C ASP A 32 24.33 -26.31 -17.37
N LEU A 33 24.00 -25.30 -18.17
CA LEU A 33 23.96 -23.90 -17.73
C LEU A 33 22.60 -23.52 -17.10
N LEU A 34 21.60 -24.38 -17.20
CA LEU A 34 20.23 -24.11 -16.74
C LEU A 34 19.93 -24.79 -15.41
N ALA A 35 19.04 -24.17 -14.64
CA ALA A 35 18.47 -24.81 -13.46
C ALA A 35 17.74 -26.11 -13.85
N PRO A 36 17.68 -27.14 -12.98
CA PRO A 36 17.20 -28.48 -13.34
C PRO A 36 15.79 -28.51 -13.97
N ASP A 37 14.90 -27.63 -13.52
CA ASP A 37 13.56 -27.43 -14.05
C ASP A 37 13.58 -26.87 -15.48
N SER A 38 14.43 -25.87 -15.73
CA SER A 38 14.61 -25.26 -17.05
C SER A 38 15.36 -26.17 -18.03
N ALA A 39 16.29 -26.99 -17.55
CA ALA A 39 16.98 -28.00 -18.35
C ALA A 39 16.02 -29.10 -18.84
N ALA A 40 15.03 -29.49 -18.03
CA ALA A 40 13.98 -30.42 -18.46
C ALA A 40 13.11 -29.84 -19.58
N VAL A 41 12.68 -28.58 -19.43
CA VAL A 41 11.90 -27.87 -20.45
C VAL A 41 12.69 -27.72 -21.75
N LEU A 42 13.99 -27.43 -21.68
CA LEU A 42 14.84 -27.35 -22.86
C LEU A 42 14.87 -28.67 -23.64
N ARG A 43 15.05 -29.80 -22.95
CA ARG A 43 15.04 -31.14 -23.58
C ARG A 43 13.71 -31.46 -24.25
N ASP A 44 12.58 -31.09 -23.63
CA ASP A 44 11.26 -31.28 -24.22
C ASP A 44 11.08 -30.46 -25.50
N VAL A 45 11.53 -29.19 -25.49
CA VAL A 45 11.50 -28.31 -26.66
C VAL A 45 12.39 -28.85 -27.78
N GLN A 46 13.59 -29.35 -27.48
CA GLN A 46 14.49 -29.96 -28.46
C GLN A 46 13.89 -31.24 -29.06
N ALA A 47 13.37 -32.14 -28.22
CA ALA A 47 12.74 -33.37 -28.68
C ALA A 47 11.50 -33.11 -29.54
N ALA A 48 10.72 -32.06 -29.24
CA ALA A 48 9.59 -31.63 -30.07
C ALA A 48 10.06 -31.06 -31.42
N ALA A 49 11.11 -30.24 -31.42
CA ALA A 49 11.68 -29.63 -32.62
C ALA A 49 12.26 -30.67 -33.60
N THR A 50 13.00 -31.66 -33.11
CA THR A 50 13.59 -32.74 -33.94
C THR A 50 12.51 -33.63 -34.57
N ARG A 51 11.38 -33.83 -33.89
CA ARG A 51 10.22 -34.61 -34.41
C ARG A 51 9.41 -33.84 -35.47
N GLY A 52 9.44 -32.52 -35.46
CA GLY A 52 8.63 -31.67 -36.35
C GLY A 52 9.17 -31.49 -37.77
N GLY A 53 10.44 -31.84 -38.04
CA GLY A 53 11.08 -31.63 -39.33
C GLY A 53 11.34 -30.15 -39.69
N ARG A 54 11.99 -29.91 -40.84
CA ARG A 54 12.34 -28.56 -41.35
C ARG A 54 11.08 -27.65 -41.39
N GLY A 55 10.94 -26.74 -40.44
CA GLY A 55 9.87 -25.73 -40.42
C GLY A 55 9.02 -25.61 -39.15
N GLY A 56 9.41 -26.22 -38.03
CA GLY A 56 8.68 -26.11 -36.75
C GLY A 56 8.43 -24.65 -36.33
N GLN A 57 7.22 -24.35 -35.81
CA GLN A 57 6.88 -23.03 -35.28
C GLN A 57 7.83 -22.66 -34.12
N PRO A 58 8.20 -21.37 -33.98
CA PRO A 58 9.01 -20.93 -32.85
C PRO A 58 8.29 -21.19 -31.53
N THR A 59 9.00 -21.74 -30.56
CA THR A 59 8.48 -21.95 -29.20
C THR A 59 9.08 -20.89 -28.28
N ASP A 60 8.21 -20.15 -27.59
CA ASP A 60 8.61 -19.16 -26.59
C ASP A 60 8.63 -19.84 -25.21
N THR A 61 9.72 -19.69 -24.47
CA THR A 61 9.97 -20.41 -23.21
C THR A 61 10.77 -19.54 -22.25
N ARG A 62 10.56 -19.71 -20.94
CA ARG A 62 11.37 -19.07 -19.90
C ARG A 62 12.39 -20.07 -19.35
N TYR A 63 13.65 -19.67 -19.28
CA TYR A 63 14.73 -20.47 -18.72
C TYR A 63 15.37 -19.73 -17.55
N ARG A 64 15.64 -20.46 -16.48
CA ARG A 64 16.40 -19.99 -15.32
C ARG A 64 17.82 -20.55 -15.39
N LEU A 65 18.81 -19.70 -15.17
CA LEU A 65 20.22 -20.09 -15.14
C LEU A 65 20.54 -20.84 -13.84
N ALA A 66 21.40 -21.85 -13.91
CA ALA A 66 21.99 -22.46 -12.72
C ALA A 66 23.04 -21.50 -12.13
N VAL A 67 22.94 -21.22 -10.83
CA VAL A 67 23.98 -20.50 -10.10
C VAL A 67 25.03 -21.53 -9.62
N PRO A 68 26.34 -21.32 -9.83
CA PRO A 68 27.36 -22.23 -9.32
C PRO A 68 27.28 -22.34 -7.79
N ASP A 69 27.32 -23.58 -7.28
CA ASP A 69 27.27 -23.85 -5.85
C ASP A 69 28.38 -23.07 -5.10
N GLY A 70 27.98 -22.17 -4.20
CA GLY A 70 28.87 -21.44 -3.30
C GLY A 70 28.91 -19.92 -3.46
N GLU A 71 28.41 -19.38 -4.58
CA GLU A 71 28.24 -17.93 -4.76
C GLU A 71 26.74 -17.59 -4.67
N GLY A 72 26.32 -16.95 -3.58
CA GLY A 72 24.93 -16.58 -3.31
C GLY A 72 24.40 -15.44 -4.20
N GLY A 73 24.55 -15.57 -5.52
CA GLY A 73 23.98 -14.66 -6.52
C GLY A 73 22.47 -14.87 -6.69
N PRO A 74 21.73 -13.85 -7.13
CA PRO A 74 20.29 -13.96 -7.28
C PRO A 74 19.89 -14.69 -8.57
N ASP A 75 18.79 -15.44 -8.55
CA ASP A 75 18.24 -16.16 -9.72
C ASP A 75 18.13 -15.21 -10.94
N ARG A 76 18.70 -15.64 -12.08
CA ARG A 76 18.59 -14.97 -13.38
C ARG A 76 17.62 -15.72 -14.28
N TRP A 77 16.71 -14.97 -14.90
CA TRP A 77 15.65 -15.48 -15.77
C TRP A 77 15.78 -14.92 -17.17
N PHE A 78 15.62 -15.78 -18.16
CA PHE A 78 15.67 -15.43 -19.58
C PHE A 78 14.41 -15.88 -20.29
N ALA A 79 13.85 -15.02 -21.14
CA ALA A 79 12.87 -15.43 -22.13
C ALA A 79 13.62 -15.79 -23.41
N ALA A 80 13.33 -16.97 -23.94
CA ALA A 80 13.98 -17.52 -25.11
C ALA A 80 12.96 -17.95 -26.15
N ARG A 81 13.25 -17.62 -27.39
CA ARG A 81 12.57 -18.15 -28.56
C ARG A 81 13.47 -19.21 -29.20
N SER A 82 12.92 -20.42 -29.34
CA SER A 82 13.61 -21.58 -29.91
C SER A 82 13.05 -21.91 -31.28
N GLN A 83 13.92 -22.10 -32.28
CA GLN A 83 13.52 -22.53 -33.63
C GLN A 83 14.52 -23.54 -34.20
N TYR A 84 14.03 -24.60 -34.85
CA TYR A 84 14.89 -25.53 -35.56
C TYR A 84 15.36 -24.95 -36.90
N ILE A 85 16.67 -24.98 -37.14
CA ILE A 85 17.29 -24.55 -38.40
C ILE A 85 18.11 -25.69 -39.01
N ALA A 86 18.02 -25.82 -40.33
CA ALA A 86 18.81 -26.78 -41.08
C ALA A 86 19.26 -26.16 -42.40
N ILE A 87 20.40 -25.50 -42.38
CA ILE A 87 21.03 -24.84 -43.54
C ILE A 87 21.75 -25.91 -44.37
N GLU A 88 21.65 -25.85 -45.69
CA GLU A 88 22.29 -26.84 -46.58
C GLU A 88 23.82 -26.84 -46.40
N ASN A 89 24.32 -27.99 -45.95
CA ASN A 89 25.72 -28.39 -45.80
C ASN A 89 26.61 -27.78 -44.72
N ASP A 90 26.13 -26.95 -43.77
CA ASP A 90 27.02 -26.47 -42.68
C ASP A 90 26.41 -26.40 -41.26
N LEU A 91 25.09 -26.35 -41.06
CA LEU A 91 24.53 -26.28 -39.70
C LEU A 91 23.12 -26.87 -39.57
N ARG A 92 22.96 -27.88 -38.71
CA ARG A 92 21.67 -28.46 -38.29
C ARG A 92 21.54 -28.39 -36.77
N GLY A 93 20.43 -27.83 -36.28
CA GLY A 93 20.10 -27.82 -34.86
C GLY A 93 19.17 -26.67 -34.44
N THR A 94 19.04 -26.46 -33.12
CA THR A 94 18.13 -25.47 -32.54
C THR A 94 18.81 -24.11 -32.36
N LEU A 95 18.26 -23.08 -32.98
CA LEU A 95 18.59 -21.68 -32.72
C LEU A 95 17.80 -21.19 -31.49
N LEU A 96 18.52 -20.65 -30.51
CA LEU A 96 17.96 -20.00 -29.33
C LEU A 96 18.27 -18.51 -29.40
N LEU A 97 17.23 -17.68 -29.32
CA LEU A 97 17.34 -16.24 -29.15
C LEU A 97 16.77 -15.89 -27.79
N PHE A 98 17.57 -15.35 -26.89
CA PHE A 98 17.14 -15.08 -25.52
C PHE A 98 17.51 -13.68 -25.03
N HIS A 99 16.74 -13.17 -24.09
CA HIS A 99 16.96 -11.89 -23.41
C HIS A 99 16.63 -12.00 -21.93
N ASP A 100 17.28 -11.17 -21.11
CA ASP A 100 17.11 -11.17 -19.66
C ASP A 100 15.74 -10.60 -19.28
N ILE A 101 14.97 -11.37 -18.50
CA ILE A 101 13.66 -11.00 -17.95
C ILE A 101 13.66 -11.03 -16.42
N THR A 102 14.84 -11.03 -15.80
CA THR A 102 15.00 -11.14 -14.34
C THR A 102 14.22 -10.05 -13.61
N ALA A 103 14.30 -8.80 -14.09
CA ALA A 103 13.52 -7.67 -13.57
C ALA A 103 12.01 -7.95 -13.66
N THR A 104 11.52 -8.36 -14.83
CA THR A 104 10.10 -8.66 -15.06
C THR A 104 9.57 -9.76 -14.15
N VAL A 105 10.32 -10.86 -13.98
CA VAL A 105 9.93 -11.97 -13.10
C VAL A 105 9.95 -11.54 -11.63
N ARG A 106 10.92 -10.71 -11.21
CA ARG A 106 10.95 -10.14 -9.85
C ARG A 106 9.77 -9.23 -9.59
N THR A 107 9.48 -8.29 -10.48
CA THR A 107 8.30 -7.41 -10.39
C THR A 107 7.00 -8.23 -10.36
N GLU A 108 6.88 -9.30 -11.15
CA GLU A 108 5.72 -10.20 -11.14
C GLU A 108 5.59 -10.94 -9.78
N GLN A 109 6.70 -11.39 -9.20
CA GLN A 109 6.73 -12.05 -7.88
C GLN A 109 6.44 -11.07 -6.74
N GLU A 110 6.96 -9.85 -6.82
CA GLU A 110 6.68 -8.76 -5.88
C GLU A 110 5.21 -8.37 -5.93
N HIS A 111 4.64 -8.13 -7.12
CA HIS A 111 3.22 -7.87 -7.27
C HIS A 111 2.35 -9.03 -6.76
N ARG A 112 2.77 -10.29 -6.94
CA ARG A 112 2.08 -11.44 -6.33
C ARG A 112 2.16 -11.42 -4.80
N ARG A 113 3.30 -11.04 -4.22
CA ARG A 113 3.45 -10.88 -2.76
C ARG A 113 2.62 -9.71 -2.24
N ASP A 114 2.62 -8.57 -2.91
CA ASP A 114 1.85 -7.38 -2.54
C ASP A 114 0.34 -7.66 -2.63
N ALA A 115 -0.10 -8.34 -3.69
CA ALA A 115 -1.48 -8.79 -3.82
C ALA A 115 -1.85 -9.80 -2.71
N GLN A 116 -0.96 -10.73 -2.34
CA GLN A 116 -1.15 -11.63 -1.20
C GLN A 116 -1.20 -10.87 0.14
N TYR A 117 -0.40 -9.82 0.29
CA TYR A 117 -0.32 -8.98 1.49
C TYR A 117 -1.54 -8.06 1.67
N LEU A 118 -2.04 -7.46 0.59
CA LEU A 118 -3.29 -6.70 0.57
C LEU A 118 -4.51 -7.61 0.81
N ASN A 119 -4.47 -8.82 0.30
CA ASN A 119 -5.49 -9.83 0.55
C ASN A 119 -5.48 -10.28 2.02
N HIS A 120 -4.30 -10.46 2.61
CA HIS A 120 -4.13 -10.68 4.04
C HIS A 120 -4.70 -9.50 4.85
N LEU A 121 -4.46 -8.24 4.45
CA LEU A 121 -5.03 -7.06 5.11
C LEU A 121 -6.56 -6.98 5.07
N ALA A 122 -7.16 -7.27 3.92
CA ALA A 122 -8.61 -7.30 3.78
C ALA A 122 -9.25 -8.35 4.71
N ARG A 123 -8.61 -9.52 4.86
CA ARG A 123 -9.02 -10.58 5.81
C ARG A 123 -8.94 -10.09 7.26
N TYR A 124 -7.89 -9.37 7.63
CA TYR A 124 -7.70 -8.85 8.98
C TYR A 124 -8.65 -7.69 9.34
N ASN A 125 -8.96 -6.78 8.43
CA ASN A 125 -9.93 -5.70 8.68
C ASN A 125 -11.35 -6.26 8.92
N ALA A 126 -11.75 -7.28 8.13
CA ALA A 126 -13.02 -7.98 8.36
C ALA A 126 -13.07 -8.72 9.70
N MET A 127 -11.93 -9.27 10.14
CA MET A 127 -11.79 -9.91 11.46
C MET A 127 -11.77 -8.89 12.61
N GLY A 128 -11.30 -7.66 12.39
CA GLY A 128 -11.22 -6.60 13.40
C GLY A 128 -12.59 -6.15 13.90
N ASP A 129 -13.53 -5.89 12.99
CA ASP A 129 -14.91 -5.51 13.33
C ASP A 129 -15.66 -6.66 14.04
N MET A 130 -15.38 -7.91 13.64
CA MET A 130 -15.93 -9.10 14.26
C MET A 130 -15.32 -9.35 15.65
N ALA A 131 -14.01 -9.14 15.82
CA ALA A 131 -13.31 -9.31 17.09
C ALA A 131 -13.85 -8.36 18.16
N MET A 132 -14.25 -7.14 17.78
CA MET A 132 -14.85 -6.18 18.71
C MET A 132 -16.27 -6.60 19.14
N ALA A 133 -17.09 -7.10 18.21
CA ALA A 133 -18.42 -7.65 18.52
C ALA A 133 -18.33 -8.94 19.37
N ILE A 134 -17.39 -9.83 19.05
CA ILE A 134 -17.14 -11.08 19.80
C ILE A 134 -16.59 -10.79 21.19
N ALA A 135 -15.70 -9.80 21.34
CA ALA A 135 -15.20 -9.39 22.66
C ALA A 135 -16.34 -8.94 23.57
N HIS A 136 -17.30 -8.19 23.01
CA HIS A 136 -18.50 -7.76 23.71
C HIS A 136 -19.40 -8.96 24.09
N GLU A 137 -19.61 -9.91 23.17
CA GLU A 137 -20.47 -11.07 23.39
C GLU A 137 -19.88 -12.19 24.24
N VAL A 138 -18.56 -12.32 24.31
CA VAL A 138 -17.89 -13.21 25.28
C VAL A 138 -17.87 -12.58 26.66
N SER A 139 -17.73 -11.25 26.72
CA SER A 139 -17.72 -10.51 27.99
C SER A 139 -19.09 -10.52 28.69
N GLN A 140 -20.20 -10.54 27.95
CA GLN A 140 -21.56 -10.59 28.51
C GLN A 140 -21.86 -11.84 29.38
N PRO A 141 -21.72 -13.08 28.89
CA PRO A 141 -21.96 -14.28 29.70
C PRO A 141 -20.93 -14.41 30.83
N ILE A 142 -19.68 -13.97 30.64
CA ILE A 142 -18.67 -13.96 31.70
C ILE A 142 -19.07 -13.00 32.83
N ALA A 143 -19.54 -11.79 32.49
CA ALA A 143 -20.04 -10.83 33.47
C ALA A 143 -21.30 -11.34 34.18
N ALA A 144 -22.23 -11.98 33.46
CA ALA A 144 -23.41 -12.60 34.03
C ALA A 144 -23.06 -13.76 34.98
N ALA A 145 -22.12 -14.63 34.61
CA ALA A 145 -21.61 -15.69 35.47
C ALA A 145 -21.00 -15.12 36.76
N HIS A 146 -20.20 -14.06 36.64
CA HIS A 146 -19.63 -13.38 37.79
C HIS A 146 -20.69 -12.81 38.74
N ASN A 147 -21.76 -12.21 38.19
CA ASN A 147 -22.89 -11.70 38.98
C ASN A 147 -23.64 -12.82 39.72
N PHE A 148 -23.89 -13.96 39.08
CA PHE A 148 -24.50 -15.12 39.74
C PHE A 148 -23.60 -15.68 40.86
N LEU A 149 -22.30 -15.79 40.63
CA LEU A 149 -21.33 -16.22 41.66
C LEU A 149 -21.24 -15.23 42.83
N ALA A 150 -21.28 -13.93 42.56
CA ALA A 150 -21.32 -12.90 43.59
C ALA A 150 -22.62 -12.96 44.43
N GLY A 151 -23.76 -13.21 43.79
CA GLY A 151 -25.05 -13.44 44.45
C GLY A 151 -25.04 -14.69 45.34
N VAL A 152 -24.47 -15.80 44.86
CA VAL A 152 -24.26 -17.02 45.65
C VAL A 152 -23.42 -16.73 46.90
N ARG A 153 -22.32 -15.98 46.76
CA ARG A 153 -21.47 -15.61 47.90
C ARG A 153 -22.23 -14.81 48.98
N GLY A 154 -23.19 -13.97 48.58
CA GLY A 154 -24.08 -13.26 49.50
C GLY A 154 -25.11 -14.17 50.17
N LEU A 155 -25.67 -15.13 49.43
CA LEU A 155 -26.67 -16.09 49.91
C LEU A 155 -26.09 -17.15 50.86
N MET A 156 -24.82 -17.51 50.68
CA MET A 156 -24.12 -18.42 51.61
C MET A 156 -23.99 -17.83 53.02
N ALA A 157 -23.99 -16.49 53.16
CA ALA A 157 -23.97 -15.83 54.47
C ALA A 157 -25.32 -15.91 55.21
N THR A 158 -26.42 -16.22 54.52
CA THR A 158 -27.77 -16.31 55.08
C THR A 158 -28.31 -17.75 55.18
N GLY A 159 -27.52 -18.75 54.76
CA GLY A 159 -27.89 -20.17 54.81
C GLY A 159 -28.84 -20.63 53.71
N ALA A 160 -29.03 -19.83 52.65
CA ALA A 160 -29.86 -20.17 51.50
C ALA A 160 -29.15 -21.12 50.51
N ASP A 161 -29.91 -21.91 49.76
CA ASP A 161 -29.39 -22.88 48.79
C ASP A 161 -28.66 -22.18 47.61
N PRO A 162 -27.35 -22.41 47.41
CA PRO A 162 -26.57 -21.77 46.35
C PRO A 162 -26.75 -22.42 44.98
N THR A 163 -27.39 -23.60 44.90
CA THR A 163 -27.40 -24.47 43.72
C THR A 163 -27.93 -23.74 42.48
N TRP A 164 -29.02 -22.97 42.63
CA TRP A 164 -29.59 -22.19 41.52
C TRP A 164 -28.59 -21.19 40.91
N GLY A 165 -27.82 -20.48 41.73
CA GLY A 165 -26.86 -19.49 41.23
C GLY A 165 -25.63 -20.14 40.59
N LEU A 166 -25.19 -21.29 41.11
CA LEU A 166 -24.11 -22.10 40.53
C LEU A 166 -24.52 -22.69 39.17
N ASP A 167 -25.75 -23.19 39.04
CA ASP A 167 -26.28 -23.74 37.78
C ASP A 167 -26.44 -22.66 36.70
N ASN A 168 -26.84 -21.44 37.08
CA ASN A 168 -26.91 -20.32 36.16
C ASN A 168 -25.52 -19.83 35.74
N ALA A 169 -24.55 -19.74 36.67
CA ALA A 169 -23.17 -19.39 36.35
C ALA A 169 -22.54 -20.41 35.38
N THR A 170 -22.76 -21.70 35.62
CA THR A 170 -22.27 -22.80 34.75
C THR A 170 -22.84 -22.68 33.35
N ARG A 171 -24.17 -22.46 33.21
CA ARG A 171 -24.80 -22.25 31.89
C ARG A 171 -24.24 -21.05 31.13
N GLN A 172 -23.89 -19.96 31.82
CA GLN A 172 -23.27 -18.80 31.17
C GLN A 172 -21.82 -19.10 30.75
N LEU A 173 -21.05 -19.83 31.56
CA LEU A 173 -19.70 -20.26 31.21
C LEU A 173 -19.69 -21.22 30.01
N ASP A 174 -20.63 -22.18 29.96
CA ASP A 174 -20.81 -23.08 28.82
C ASP A 174 -21.15 -22.31 27.54
N ARG A 175 -21.98 -21.27 27.66
CA ARG A 175 -22.29 -20.36 26.55
C ARG A 175 -21.05 -19.62 26.05
N ALA A 176 -20.21 -19.12 26.95
CA ALA A 176 -18.95 -18.47 26.57
C ALA A 176 -17.97 -19.45 25.90
N ALA A 177 -17.89 -20.69 26.38
CA ALA A 177 -17.05 -21.74 25.80
C ALA A 177 -17.51 -22.15 24.39
N LEU A 178 -18.84 -22.21 24.16
CA LEU A 178 -19.40 -22.48 22.84
C LEU A 178 -19.06 -21.36 21.84
N ILE A 179 -19.15 -20.09 22.26
CA ILE A 179 -18.75 -18.93 21.42
C ILE A 179 -17.28 -19.04 21.00
N LEU A 180 -16.39 -19.34 21.96
CA LEU A 180 -14.96 -19.52 21.70
C LEU A 180 -14.67 -20.70 20.77
N LYS A 181 -15.39 -21.81 20.92
CA LYS A 181 -15.25 -22.99 20.05
C LYS A 181 -15.67 -22.66 18.61
N SER A 182 -16.85 -22.04 18.42
CA SER A 182 -17.34 -21.64 17.10
C SER A 182 -16.41 -20.62 16.43
N LEU A 183 -15.84 -19.68 17.19
CA LEU A 183 -14.83 -18.75 16.67
C LEU A 183 -13.59 -19.49 16.18
N ARG A 184 -13.07 -20.42 16.98
CA ARG A 184 -11.87 -21.18 16.64
C ARG A 184 -12.10 -22.05 15.41
N GLU A 185 -13.25 -22.71 15.31
CA GLU A 185 -13.63 -23.52 14.15
C GLU A 185 -13.80 -22.66 12.89
N TYR A 186 -14.38 -21.47 13.03
CA TYR A 186 -14.48 -20.50 11.94
C TYR A 186 -13.10 -20.01 11.48
N VAL A 187 -12.22 -19.57 12.39
CA VAL A 187 -10.87 -19.08 12.07
C VAL A 187 -10.02 -20.16 11.40
N VAL A 188 -10.07 -21.40 11.91
CA VAL A 188 -9.31 -22.54 11.34
C VAL A 188 -9.79 -22.90 9.93
N ARG A 189 -11.07 -22.76 9.62
CA ARG A 189 -11.63 -23.03 8.28
C ARG A 189 -11.32 -21.93 7.24
N LEU A 190 -10.77 -20.79 7.67
CA LEU A 190 -10.48 -19.61 6.82
C LEU A 190 -9.01 -19.52 6.38
N GLU A 191 -8.14 -20.44 6.80
CA GLU A 191 -6.70 -20.44 6.47
C GLU A 191 -6.35 -21.04 5.09
N GLU A 192 -7.33 -21.44 4.26
CA GLU A 192 -7.09 -22.06 2.95
C GLU A 192 -7.19 -21.05 1.78
N SER A 193 -6.12 -20.95 0.96
CA SER A 193 -6.09 -20.13 -0.26
C SER A 193 -6.93 -20.72 -1.40
N ARG A 194 -7.49 -19.85 -2.28
CA ARG A 194 -8.30 -20.16 -3.50
C ARG A 194 -8.48 -21.66 -3.82
N GLN A 195 -9.67 -22.17 -3.56
CA GLN A 195 -10.07 -23.56 -3.86
C GLN A 195 -11.48 -23.59 -4.45
N SER A 196 -11.84 -24.73 -5.04
CA SER A 196 -13.23 -25.08 -5.31
C SER A 196 -13.95 -25.30 -3.96
N ALA A 197 -15.03 -24.56 -3.71
CA ALA A 197 -15.83 -24.64 -2.49
C ALA A 197 -17.32 -24.70 -2.84
N ASP A 198 -18.12 -25.41 -2.05
CA ASP A 198 -19.58 -25.38 -2.18
C ASP A 198 -20.12 -24.09 -1.55
N LEU A 199 -20.90 -23.33 -2.32
CA LEU A 199 -21.54 -22.11 -1.86
C LEU A 199 -22.56 -22.36 -0.73
N ASN A 200 -23.18 -23.55 -0.66
CA ASN A 200 -24.05 -23.94 0.45
C ASN A 200 -23.27 -24.04 1.77
N ASP A 201 -22.09 -24.66 1.73
CA ASP A 201 -21.21 -24.81 2.90
C ASP A 201 -20.74 -23.44 3.41
N LEU A 202 -20.41 -22.53 2.50
CA LEU A 202 -20.00 -21.17 2.85
C LEU A 202 -21.11 -20.38 3.57
N VAL A 203 -22.35 -20.48 3.09
CA VAL A 203 -23.47 -19.82 3.77
C VAL A 203 -23.77 -20.49 5.12
N THR A 204 -23.60 -21.81 5.21
CA THR A 204 -23.75 -22.57 6.45
C THR A 204 -22.68 -22.19 7.50
N ASP A 205 -21.42 -22.01 7.08
CA ASP A 205 -20.34 -21.57 7.96
C ASP A 205 -20.58 -20.15 8.52
N CYS A 206 -21.25 -19.28 7.76
CA CYS A 206 -21.66 -17.95 8.23
C CYS A 206 -22.89 -17.98 9.16
N ALA A 207 -23.68 -19.06 9.16
CA ALA A 207 -24.98 -19.10 9.82
C ALA A 207 -24.91 -18.84 11.33
N TYR A 208 -23.85 -19.28 12.01
CA TYR A 208 -23.66 -19.05 13.43
C TYR A 208 -23.69 -17.56 13.79
N PHE A 209 -22.89 -16.74 13.11
CA PHE A 209 -22.79 -15.31 13.37
C PHE A 209 -24.05 -14.56 12.95
N VAL A 210 -24.67 -14.97 11.84
CA VAL A 210 -25.93 -14.41 11.38
C VAL A 210 -27.06 -14.67 12.38
N ASN A 211 -27.13 -15.89 12.94
CA ASN A 211 -28.10 -16.23 13.99
C ASN A 211 -27.86 -15.42 15.27
N LEU A 212 -26.60 -15.21 15.65
CA LEU A 212 -26.24 -14.43 16.83
C LEU A 212 -26.73 -12.97 16.72
N ARG A 213 -26.43 -12.34 15.59
CA ARG A 213 -26.88 -10.97 15.28
C ARG A 213 -28.40 -10.88 15.19
N ALA A 214 -29.07 -11.87 14.62
CA ALA A 214 -30.52 -11.90 14.52
C ALA A 214 -31.19 -12.04 15.89
N GLN A 215 -30.62 -12.85 16.80
CA GLN A 215 -31.11 -12.97 18.18
C GLN A 215 -31.02 -11.64 18.94
N GLN A 216 -29.93 -10.88 18.77
CA GLN A 216 -29.78 -9.56 19.39
C GLN A 216 -30.85 -8.55 18.98
N HIS A 217 -31.37 -8.68 17.76
CA HIS A 217 -32.37 -7.79 17.18
C HIS A 217 -33.78 -8.40 17.12
N GLU A 218 -33.97 -9.59 17.70
CA GLU A 218 -35.23 -10.36 17.69
C GLU A 218 -35.77 -10.55 16.26
N VAL A 219 -34.87 -10.85 15.32
CA VAL A 219 -35.20 -11.10 13.91
C VAL A 219 -35.31 -12.60 13.66
N THR A 220 -36.41 -13.05 13.06
CA THR A 220 -36.59 -14.44 12.64
C THR A 220 -35.87 -14.69 11.31
N LEU A 221 -34.99 -15.69 11.28
CA LEU A 221 -34.27 -16.12 10.08
C LEU A 221 -34.94 -17.32 9.43
N HIS A 222 -35.13 -17.25 8.11
CA HIS A 222 -35.51 -18.39 7.28
C HIS A 222 -34.38 -18.76 6.33
N TRP A 223 -33.93 -20.01 6.41
CA TRP A 223 -32.89 -20.57 5.56
C TRP A 223 -33.54 -21.34 4.41
N ASP A 224 -33.25 -20.92 3.19
CA ASP A 224 -33.86 -21.45 1.97
C ASP A 224 -32.76 -21.90 1.01
N HIS A 225 -32.05 -22.97 1.35
CA HIS A 225 -30.94 -23.52 0.56
C HIS A 225 -31.42 -24.56 -0.44
N THR A 226 -30.79 -24.58 -1.61
CA THR A 226 -30.92 -25.74 -2.50
C THR A 226 -30.19 -26.94 -1.88
N PRO A 227 -30.73 -28.17 -1.95
CA PRO A 227 -30.02 -29.35 -1.49
C PRO A 227 -28.86 -29.75 -2.42
N ASP A 228 -28.88 -29.27 -3.66
CA ASP A 228 -27.85 -29.58 -4.66
C ASP A 228 -26.56 -28.78 -4.42
N PRO A 229 -25.36 -29.40 -4.49
CA PRO A 229 -24.08 -28.72 -4.35
C PRO A 229 -23.88 -27.60 -5.38
N LEU A 230 -23.31 -26.47 -4.94
CA LEU A 230 -23.01 -25.31 -5.77
C LEU A 230 -21.51 -25.02 -5.78
N PRO A 231 -20.69 -25.82 -6.49
CA PRO A 231 -19.25 -25.68 -6.48
C PRO A 231 -18.83 -24.40 -7.22
N VAL A 232 -18.03 -23.56 -6.58
CA VAL A 232 -17.51 -22.30 -7.11
C VAL A 232 -16.01 -22.17 -6.81
N HIS A 233 -15.27 -21.50 -7.68
CA HIS A 233 -13.87 -21.16 -7.41
C HIS A 233 -13.80 -19.83 -6.68
N CYS A 234 -13.57 -19.87 -5.37
CA CYS A 234 -13.55 -18.63 -4.60
C CYS A 234 -12.62 -18.63 -3.39
N GLU A 235 -12.38 -17.43 -2.88
CA GLU A 235 -11.77 -17.23 -1.57
C GLU A 235 -12.86 -17.27 -0.50
N LYS A 236 -12.95 -18.40 0.21
CA LYS A 236 -13.99 -18.68 1.22
C LYS A 236 -14.21 -17.51 2.18
N VAL A 237 -13.13 -16.89 2.66
CA VAL A 237 -13.15 -15.73 3.57
C VAL A 237 -13.85 -14.52 2.97
N LEU A 238 -13.49 -14.16 1.74
CA LEU A 238 -14.01 -12.95 1.10
C LEU A 238 -15.48 -13.14 0.73
N ILE A 239 -15.86 -14.32 0.23
CA ILE A 239 -17.27 -14.62 -0.05
C ILE A 239 -18.10 -14.68 1.24
N GLY A 240 -17.58 -15.28 2.31
CA GLY A 240 -18.22 -15.27 3.63
C GLY A 240 -18.45 -13.85 4.15
N GLN A 241 -17.50 -12.92 3.93
CA GLN A 241 -17.67 -11.51 4.26
C GLN A 241 -18.83 -10.85 3.51
N VAL A 242 -19.00 -11.16 2.22
CA VAL A 242 -20.15 -10.68 1.44
C VAL A 242 -21.46 -11.21 2.01
N VAL A 243 -21.53 -12.51 2.32
CA VAL A 243 -22.71 -13.15 2.90
C VAL A 243 -23.11 -12.48 4.22
N MET A 244 -22.15 -12.32 5.15
CA MET A 244 -22.40 -11.69 6.45
C MET A 244 -22.81 -10.22 6.31
N ASN A 245 -22.15 -9.46 5.44
CA ASN A 245 -22.47 -8.05 5.24
C ASN A 245 -23.90 -7.87 4.70
N LEU A 246 -24.32 -8.68 3.73
CA LEU A 246 -25.69 -8.64 3.23
C LEU A 246 -26.70 -9.06 4.32
N ALA A 247 -26.40 -10.12 5.09
CA ALA A 247 -27.25 -10.59 6.17
C ALA A 247 -27.40 -9.57 7.31
N PHE A 248 -26.32 -8.94 7.74
CA PHE A 248 -26.35 -7.91 8.79
C PHE A 248 -27.10 -6.67 8.35
N ASN A 249 -26.90 -6.20 7.12
CA ASN A 249 -27.68 -5.09 6.57
C ASN A 249 -29.19 -5.38 6.59
N ALA A 250 -29.59 -6.62 6.25
CA ALA A 250 -31.00 -7.04 6.31
C ALA A 250 -31.52 -7.12 7.75
N ILE A 251 -30.75 -7.65 8.69
CA ILE A 251 -31.13 -7.75 10.11
C ILE A 251 -31.29 -6.35 10.73
N GLU A 252 -30.34 -5.45 10.50
CA GLU A 252 -30.38 -4.08 11.03
C GLU A 252 -31.55 -3.26 10.45
N GLU A 253 -31.92 -3.54 9.21
CA GLU A 253 -33.11 -2.95 8.61
C GLU A 253 -34.39 -3.50 9.27
N MET A 254 -34.49 -4.81 9.46
CA MET A 254 -35.66 -5.43 10.10
C MET A 254 -35.79 -5.09 11.59
N ALA A 255 -34.70 -4.81 12.30
CA ALA A 255 -34.71 -4.39 13.70
C ALA A 255 -35.58 -3.15 13.97
N ARG A 256 -35.85 -2.34 12.93
CA ARG A 256 -36.67 -1.11 13.01
C ARG A 256 -38.18 -1.37 12.94
N TRP A 257 -38.59 -2.60 12.65
CA TRP A 257 -39.98 -2.98 12.43
C TRP A 257 -40.59 -3.66 13.66
N PRO A 258 -41.93 -3.74 13.75
CA PRO A 258 -42.61 -4.54 14.78
C PRO A 258 -42.12 -5.99 14.81
N GLU A 259 -41.98 -6.58 16.00
CA GLU A 259 -41.38 -7.90 16.24
C GLU A 259 -42.00 -9.02 15.38
N ASP A 260 -43.33 -9.01 15.24
CA ASP A 260 -44.12 -9.94 14.42
C ASP A 260 -43.82 -9.88 12.91
N GLN A 261 -43.08 -8.85 12.49
CA GLN A 261 -42.75 -8.59 11.09
C GLN A 261 -41.25 -8.71 10.79
N ARG A 262 -40.42 -8.96 11.81
CA ARG A 262 -38.95 -9.04 11.69
C ARG A 262 -38.53 -10.37 11.08
N THR A 263 -38.51 -10.45 9.75
CA THR A 263 -38.13 -11.67 9.03
C THR A 263 -37.09 -11.39 7.96
N VAL A 264 -36.03 -12.19 7.95
CA VAL A 264 -35.00 -12.20 6.90
C VAL A 264 -34.90 -13.61 6.32
N THR A 265 -34.86 -13.73 4.99
CA THR A 265 -34.69 -15.01 4.28
C THR A 265 -33.33 -15.03 3.58
N ILE A 266 -32.52 -16.04 3.84
CA ILE A 266 -31.21 -16.25 3.22
C ILE A 266 -31.24 -17.57 2.49
N GLY A 267 -30.88 -17.58 1.21
CA GLY A 267 -30.98 -18.78 0.39
C GLY A 267 -29.94 -18.86 -0.70
N THR A 268 -29.73 -20.08 -1.18
CA THR A 268 -28.81 -20.43 -2.26
C THR A 268 -29.56 -21.15 -3.38
N ARG A 269 -29.21 -20.86 -4.64
CA ARG A 269 -29.84 -21.47 -5.83
C ARG A 269 -28.85 -21.58 -6.99
N LEU A 270 -29.05 -22.57 -7.86
CA LEU A 270 -28.50 -22.54 -9.21
C LEU A 270 -29.50 -21.83 -10.13
N ARG A 271 -29.08 -20.75 -10.79
CA ARG A 271 -29.95 -19.97 -11.68
C ARG A 271 -29.19 -19.53 -12.93
N ASP A 272 -29.74 -19.83 -14.10
CA ASP A 272 -29.13 -19.49 -15.40
C ASP A 272 -27.68 -19.98 -15.56
N GLY A 273 -27.33 -21.08 -14.90
CA GLY A 273 -25.97 -21.63 -14.88
C GLY A 273 -25.02 -20.95 -13.88
N TRP A 274 -25.50 -20.08 -13.00
CA TRP A 274 -24.72 -19.39 -11.96
C TRP A 274 -25.12 -19.85 -10.57
N ALA A 275 -24.14 -19.95 -9.66
CA ALA A 275 -24.39 -20.21 -8.25
C ALA A 275 -24.75 -18.88 -7.56
N GLU A 276 -25.99 -18.75 -7.07
CA GLU A 276 -26.56 -17.53 -6.51
C GLU A 276 -26.74 -17.63 -4.99
N VAL A 277 -26.42 -16.56 -4.26
CA VAL A 277 -26.88 -16.31 -2.88
C VAL A 277 -27.82 -15.11 -2.89
N ALA A 278 -28.96 -15.23 -2.22
CA ALA A 278 -29.93 -14.16 -2.05
C ALA A 278 -30.27 -13.92 -0.57
N VAL A 279 -30.20 -12.66 -0.14
CA VAL A 279 -30.65 -12.18 1.17
C VAL A 279 -31.86 -11.26 0.95
N ARG A 280 -32.99 -11.60 1.59
CA ARG A 280 -34.28 -10.92 1.43
C ARG A 280 -34.77 -10.40 2.77
N ASP A 281 -35.07 -9.11 2.85
CA ASP A 281 -35.75 -8.50 3.99
C ASP A 281 -37.19 -8.08 3.61
N ARG A 282 -37.99 -7.72 4.62
CA ARG A 282 -39.34 -7.15 4.46
C ARG A 282 -39.42 -5.70 4.95
N GLY A 283 -38.29 -5.00 4.89
CA GLY A 283 -38.11 -3.66 5.44
C GLY A 283 -38.62 -2.56 4.52
N GLN A 284 -37.99 -1.38 4.59
CA GLN A 284 -38.43 -0.20 3.81
C GLN A 284 -38.19 -0.36 2.29
N GLY A 285 -37.32 -1.29 1.89
CA GLY A 285 -36.90 -1.47 0.50
C GLY A 285 -35.80 -0.49 0.04
N LEU A 286 -35.51 -0.50 -1.26
CA LEU A 286 -34.43 0.33 -1.84
C LEU A 286 -34.89 1.79 -2.02
N PRO A 287 -34.06 2.79 -1.64
CA PRO A 287 -34.42 4.20 -1.74
C PRO A 287 -34.43 4.71 -3.21
N GLY A 288 -35.58 5.17 -3.70
CA GLY A 288 -35.72 6.14 -4.80
C GLY A 288 -34.90 5.92 -6.09
N PRO A 289 -34.65 6.96 -6.91
CA PRO A 289 -34.09 6.86 -8.26
C PRO A 289 -32.57 6.55 -8.34
N HIS A 290 -31.97 6.01 -7.27
CA HIS A 290 -30.53 5.75 -7.16
C HIS A 290 -30.17 4.26 -7.12
N ARG A 291 -31.05 3.39 -7.64
CA ARG A 291 -30.88 1.92 -7.66
C ARG A 291 -29.56 1.48 -8.29
N ASP A 292 -29.05 2.23 -9.27
CA ASP A 292 -27.84 1.88 -10.01
C ASP A 292 -26.53 2.30 -9.30
N ARG A 293 -26.62 3.06 -8.18
CA ARG A 293 -25.45 3.63 -7.47
C ARG A 293 -25.28 3.15 -6.03
N ILE A 294 -26.08 2.17 -5.60
CA ILE A 294 -26.03 1.60 -4.24
C ILE A 294 -24.69 0.88 -3.93
N PHE A 295 -23.90 0.57 -4.96
CA PHE A 295 -22.58 -0.05 -4.84
C PHE A 295 -21.42 0.95 -5.07
N ASP A 296 -21.70 2.22 -5.39
CA ASP A 296 -20.70 3.27 -5.73
C ASP A 296 -20.06 3.93 -4.48
N GLY A 297 -20.32 3.43 -3.28
CA GLY A 297 -19.78 3.97 -2.02
C GLY A 297 -20.38 5.31 -1.55
N ALA A 298 -21.08 6.05 -2.42
CA ALA A 298 -21.60 7.39 -2.13
C ALA A 298 -23.03 7.44 -1.55
N PHE A 299 -23.63 6.31 -1.16
CA PHE A 299 -25.02 6.24 -0.72
C PHE A 299 -25.15 5.65 0.69
N THR A 300 -25.11 6.51 1.72
CA THR A 300 -25.59 6.15 3.06
C THR A 300 -26.36 7.28 3.73
N SER A 301 -27.54 6.96 4.24
CA SER A 301 -28.38 7.84 5.07
C SER A 301 -28.40 7.44 6.56
N LYS A 302 -27.40 6.71 7.07
CA LYS A 302 -27.42 6.16 8.45
C LYS A 302 -26.22 6.61 9.29
N GLY A 303 -26.50 7.37 10.35
CA GLY A 303 -25.50 7.95 11.27
C GLY A 303 -24.84 6.99 12.27
N ASN A 304 -24.60 5.72 11.90
CA ASN A 304 -23.81 4.77 12.71
C ASN A 304 -23.28 3.54 11.93
N GLY A 305 -23.39 3.52 10.58
CA GLY A 305 -22.89 2.42 9.75
C GLY A 305 -22.07 2.97 8.59
N HIS A 306 -20.79 2.62 8.53
CA HIS A 306 -19.76 3.28 7.70
C HIS A 306 -19.97 3.24 6.17
N GLY A 307 -21.03 2.64 5.61
CA GLY A 307 -21.29 2.67 4.16
C GLY A 307 -20.32 1.94 3.23
N ILE A 308 -19.19 1.48 3.77
CA ILE A 308 -18.13 0.77 3.07
C ILE A 308 -18.56 -0.65 2.64
N GLY A 309 -19.54 -1.24 3.33
CA GLY A 309 -19.95 -2.63 3.16
C GLY A 309 -20.35 -3.00 1.73
N LEU A 310 -21.34 -2.33 1.13
CA LEU A 310 -21.87 -2.73 -0.18
C LEU A 310 -20.86 -2.51 -1.33
N ALA A 311 -20.07 -1.44 -1.27
CA ALA A 311 -18.99 -1.18 -2.23
C ALA A 311 -17.85 -2.22 -2.13
N LEU A 312 -17.55 -2.69 -0.92
CA LEU A 312 -16.63 -3.81 -0.71
C LEU A 312 -17.20 -5.13 -1.25
N SER A 313 -18.48 -5.41 -0.99
CA SER A 313 -19.15 -6.60 -1.55
C SER A 313 -19.09 -6.61 -3.08
N HIS A 314 -19.33 -5.48 -3.74
CA HIS A 314 -19.22 -5.37 -5.19
C HIS A 314 -17.81 -5.67 -5.71
N ARG A 315 -16.77 -5.10 -5.07
CA ARG A 315 -15.37 -5.38 -5.44
C ARG A 315 -14.99 -6.85 -5.25
N ILE A 316 -15.42 -7.46 -4.14
CA ILE A 316 -15.17 -8.87 -3.86
C ILE A 316 -15.83 -9.75 -4.92
N ILE A 317 -17.12 -9.56 -5.22
CA ILE A 317 -17.85 -10.39 -6.16
C ILE A 317 -17.30 -10.23 -7.60
N THR A 318 -17.04 -9.00 -8.03
CA THR A 318 -16.46 -8.73 -9.35
C THR A 318 -15.08 -9.39 -9.51
N ARG A 319 -14.25 -9.37 -8.45
CA ARG A 319 -12.94 -10.05 -8.43
C ARG A 319 -13.03 -11.57 -8.60
N HIS A 320 -14.17 -12.16 -8.25
CA HIS A 320 -14.44 -13.59 -8.42
C HIS A 320 -15.15 -13.91 -9.75
N GLY A 321 -15.21 -12.95 -10.68
CA GLY A 321 -15.90 -13.10 -11.95
C GLY A 321 -17.42 -13.17 -11.81
N GLY A 322 -17.95 -12.72 -10.67
CA GLY A 322 -19.38 -12.72 -10.35
C GLY A 322 -20.05 -11.37 -10.52
N GLU A 323 -21.36 -11.37 -10.30
CA GLU A 323 -22.22 -10.18 -10.34
C GLU A 323 -22.98 -10.02 -9.03
N ILE A 324 -23.16 -8.79 -8.55
CA ILE A 324 -24.01 -8.45 -7.40
C ILE A 324 -25.07 -7.43 -7.81
N GLU A 325 -26.30 -7.63 -7.35
CA GLU A 325 -27.42 -6.75 -7.65
C GLU A 325 -28.36 -6.62 -6.45
N ALA A 326 -29.14 -5.54 -6.46
CA ALA A 326 -30.25 -5.38 -5.52
C ALA A 326 -31.55 -5.08 -6.25
N GLY A 327 -32.65 -5.63 -5.74
CA GLY A 327 -33.99 -5.40 -6.26
C GLY A 327 -35.02 -5.20 -5.15
N ALA A 328 -36.22 -4.78 -5.52
CA ALA A 328 -37.36 -4.75 -4.60
C ALA A 328 -37.82 -6.19 -4.27
N ASN A 329 -38.30 -6.41 -3.06
CA ASN A 329 -38.92 -7.65 -2.61
C ASN A 329 -40.43 -7.44 -2.40
N PRO A 330 -41.32 -7.74 -3.35
CA PRO A 330 -42.77 -7.53 -3.17
C PRO A 330 -43.34 -8.42 -2.05
N PRO A 331 -44.31 -7.93 -1.24
CA PRO A 331 -44.98 -6.62 -1.31
C PRO A 331 -44.18 -5.45 -0.69
N ARG A 332 -43.09 -5.71 0.05
CA ARG A 332 -42.18 -4.71 0.64
C ARG A 332 -40.82 -5.31 1.00
N GLY A 333 -39.77 -4.50 1.01
CA GLY A 333 -38.40 -4.87 1.37
C GLY A 333 -37.44 -4.89 0.19
N ALA A 334 -36.20 -5.31 0.44
CA ALA A 334 -35.16 -5.45 -0.57
C ALA A 334 -34.70 -6.91 -0.71
N THR A 335 -34.18 -7.24 -1.89
CA THR A 335 -33.41 -8.45 -2.12
C THR A 335 -32.05 -8.06 -2.65
N PHE A 336 -31.01 -8.43 -1.90
CA PHE A 336 -29.64 -8.38 -2.37
C PHE A 336 -29.22 -9.78 -2.80
N ARG A 337 -28.66 -9.91 -4.00
CA ARG A 337 -28.14 -11.20 -4.46
C ARG A 337 -26.82 -11.04 -5.17
N PHE A 338 -25.96 -12.03 -5.02
CA PHE A 338 -24.76 -12.17 -5.83
C PHE A 338 -24.72 -13.55 -6.47
N ARG A 339 -24.06 -13.63 -7.62
CA ARG A 339 -23.92 -14.84 -8.41
C ARG A 339 -22.47 -15.04 -8.81
N LEU A 340 -21.98 -16.28 -8.69
CA LEU A 340 -20.62 -16.70 -9.02
C LEU A 340 -20.64 -17.76 -10.13
N PRO A 341 -19.61 -17.79 -11.00
CA PRO A 341 -19.53 -18.80 -12.04
C PRO A 341 -19.29 -20.18 -11.41
N PRO A 342 -19.98 -21.24 -11.87
CA PRO A 342 -19.80 -22.58 -11.34
C PRO A 342 -18.42 -23.14 -11.71
N ALA A 343 -17.85 -23.93 -10.82
CA ALA A 343 -16.66 -24.72 -11.09
C ALA A 343 -16.99 -25.80 -12.12
N THR A 344 -16.66 -25.58 -13.39
CA THR A 344 -16.74 -26.62 -14.43
C THR A 344 -15.38 -27.30 -14.61
N GLU A 345 -15.38 -28.63 -14.69
CA GLU A 345 -14.20 -29.40 -15.08
C GLU A 345 -13.82 -29.02 -16.53
N GLY A 346 -12.64 -28.43 -16.71
CA GLY A 346 -12.02 -28.27 -18.03
C GLY A 346 -12.02 -26.87 -18.67
N HIS A 347 -12.41 -25.80 -17.98
CA HIS A 347 -12.17 -24.43 -18.46
C HIS A 347 -11.06 -23.74 -17.64
N PRO A 348 -9.79 -23.74 -18.11
CA PRO A 348 -8.94 -22.60 -17.81
C PRO A 348 -9.63 -21.39 -18.43
N MET A 349 -10.16 -20.49 -17.60
CA MET A 349 -10.76 -19.26 -18.11
C MET A 349 -9.69 -18.50 -18.91
N THR A 350 -9.83 -18.59 -20.21
CA THR A 350 -9.14 -17.77 -21.19
C THR A 350 -9.78 -16.41 -21.05
N HIS A 351 -9.20 -15.54 -20.21
CA HIS A 351 -9.36 -14.12 -20.48
C HIS A 351 -8.72 -13.89 -21.85
N THR A 352 -9.56 -13.47 -22.79
CA THR A 352 -9.17 -12.89 -24.07
C THR A 352 -8.05 -11.89 -23.82
N LEU A 353 -6.82 -12.31 -24.14
CA LEU A 353 -5.61 -11.47 -24.24
C LEU A 353 -5.68 -10.57 -25.49
N ASN A 354 -6.81 -9.91 -25.72
CA ASN A 354 -6.95 -8.83 -26.70
C ASN A 354 -7.64 -7.71 -25.94
N GLU A 355 -6.97 -6.74 -25.32
CA GLU A 355 -5.71 -6.08 -25.68
C GLU A 355 -4.70 -6.22 -24.54
N ILE A 356 -3.42 -6.43 -24.87
CA ILE A 356 -2.32 -6.10 -23.96
C ILE A 356 -2.49 -4.61 -23.64
N PRO A 357 -2.78 -4.18 -22.39
CA PRO A 357 -2.51 -2.82 -22.02
C PRO A 357 -1.01 -2.69 -22.26
N ARG A 358 -0.62 -1.90 -23.27
CA ARG A 358 0.78 -1.47 -23.41
C ARG A 358 1.27 -1.18 -22.00
N ALA A 359 2.35 -1.84 -21.58
CA ALA A 359 2.89 -1.68 -20.23
C ALA A 359 2.79 -0.20 -19.88
N ASN A 360 2.01 0.14 -18.84
CA ASN A 360 1.79 1.54 -18.50
C ASN A 360 3.19 2.14 -18.34
N PRO A 361 3.62 3.07 -19.23
CA PRO A 361 5.00 3.51 -19.25
C PRO A 361 5.45 4.05 -17.89
N ARG A 362 4.50 4.60 -17.12
CA ARG A 362 4.72 5.10 -15.77
C ARG A 362 5.00 3.97 -14.76
N THR A 363 4.30 2.84 -14.83
CA THR A 363 4.54 1.68 -13.95
C THR A 363 5.90 1.06 -14.25
N THR A 364 6.27 0.93 -15.52
CA THR A 364 7.59 0.44 -15.92
C THR A 364 8.70 1.41 -15.50
N ALA A 365 8.52 2.72 -15.71
CA ALA A 365 9.49 3.74 -15.28
C ALA A 365 9.64 3.79 -13.75
N PHE A 366 8.55 3.63 -13.00
CA PHE A 366 8.61 3.59 -11.55
C PHE A 366 9.32 2.34 -11.03
N ALA A 367 9.07 1.16 -11.61
CA ALA A 367 9.83 -0.04 -11.27
C ALA A 367 11.33 0.13 -11.55
N HIS A 368 11.69 0.67 -12.72
CA HIS A 368 13.07 0.97 -13.08
C HIS A 368 13.72 1.99 -12.12
N LEU A 369 12.97 2.99 -11.67
CA LEU A 369 13.43 3.93 -10.66
C LEU A 369 13.79 3.21 -9.34
N LEU A 370 12.94 2.30 -8.87
CA LEU A 370 13.22 1.55 -7.64
C LEU A 370 14.50 0.70 -7.77
N GLU A 371 14.70 0.06 -8.92
CA GLU A 371 15.94 -0.67 -9.23
C GLU A 371 17.16 0.26 -9.21
N THR A 372 17.07 1.40 -9.90
CA THR A 372 18.13 2.40 -9.95
C THR A 372 18.49 2.91 -8.55
N VAL A 373 17.49 3.19 -7.72
CA VAL A 373 17.70 3.62 -6.33
C VAL A 373 18.34 2.49 -5.51
N ALA A 374 17.90 1.24 -5.67
CA ALA A 374 18.44 0.09 -4.95
C ALA A 374 19.93 -0.15 -5.28
N GLU A 375 20.31 -0.01 -6.54
CA GLU A 375 21.68 -0.18 -7.03
C GLU A 375 22.60 0.96 -6.59
N ARG A 376 22.08 2.20 -6.60
CA ARG A 376 22.89 3.42 -6.41
C ARG A 376 22.81 4.04 -5.01
N ARG A 377 22.01 3.51 -4.10
CA ARG A 377 21.88 4.03 -2.72
C ARG A 377 23.21 4.24 -1.97
N GLN A 378 24.22 3.40 -2.23
CA GLN A 378 25.56 3.61 -1.64
C GLN A 378 26.29 4.81 -2.26
N GLU A 379 26.16 5.02 -3.56
CA GLU A 379 26.66 6.21 -4.25
C GLU A 379 26.03 7.48 -3.66
N PHE A 380 24.70 7.49 -3.47
CA PHE A 380 23.98 8.64 -2.89
C PHE A 380 24.50 8.98 -1.50
N GLU A 381 24.75 7.98 -0.65
CA GLU A 381 25.30 8.16 0.69
C GLU A 381 26.74 8.70 0.70
N ASN A 382 27.56 8.30 -0.29
CA ASN A 382 28.93 8.74 -0.45
C ASN A 382 29.00 10.18 -1.00
N LEU A 383 28.22 10.47 -2.04
CA LEU A 383 28.09 11.79 -2.65
C LEU A 383 27.43 12.80 -1.71
N ARG A 384 26.66 12.32 -0.72
CA ARG A 384 25.81 13.12 0.16
C ARG A 384 24.76 13.93 -0.61
N HIS A 385 24.32 13.43 -1.76
CA HIS A 385 23.20 13.96 -2.55
C HIS A 385 22.81 12.92 -3.62
N ILE A 386 21.61 13.06 -4.18
CA ILE A 386 21.18 12.31 -5.36
C ILE A 386 21.65 13.06 -6.61
N PRO A 387 22.41 12.41 -7.52
CA PRO A 387 22.94 13.06 -8.71
C PRO A 387 21.83 13.32 -9.74
N ARG A 388 22.05 14.30 -10.63
CA ARG A 388 21.03 14.80 -11.57
C ARG A 388 20.53 13.77 -12.58
N ASP A 389 21.38 12.83 -12.96
CA ASP A 389 21.02 11.71 -13.84
C ASP A 389 20.04 10.74 -13.13
N ALA A 390 20.23 10.46 -11.84
CA ALA A 390 19.25 9.72 -11.05
C ALA A 390 17.94 10.51 -10.91
N ILE A 391 18.00 11.83 -10.67
CA ILE A 391 16.80 12.70 -10.65
C ILE A 391 16.05 12.67 -11.99
N ALA A 392 16.71 12.47 -13.12
CA ALA A 392 16.04 12.31 -14.40
C ALA A 392 15.13 11.06 -14.43
N GLU A 393 15.51 9.97 -13.74
CA GLU A 393 14.64 8.79 -13.57
C GLU A 393 13.43 9.09 -12.69
N PHE A 394 13.58 9.95 -11.67
CA PHE A 394 12.47 10.42 -10.83
C PHE A 394 11.44 11.22 -11.68
N LYS A 395 11.94 12.05 -12.61
CA LYS A 395 11.11 12.77 -13.60
C LYS A 395 10.37 11.79 -14.52
N LYS A 396 11.07 10.80 -15.08
CA LYS A 396 10.45 9.77 -15.96
C LYS A 396 9.38 8.94 -15.24
N ALA A 397 9.59 8.64 -13.96
CA ALA A 397 8.61 7.96 -13.12
C ALA A 397 7.38 8.83 -12.77
N GLY A 398 7.42 10.13 -13.09
CA GLY A 398 6.30 11.05 -12.95
C GLY A 398 6.14 11.65 -11.56
N LEU A 399 7.17 11.61 -10.70
CA LEU A 399 7.09 12.12 -9.34
C LEU A 399 6.87 13.64 -9.28
N TYR A 400 7.49 14.39 -10.19
CA TYR A 400 7.42 15.85 -10.16
C TYR A 400 6.15 16.36 -10.86
N ARG A 401 5.79 15.81 -12.03
CA ARG A 401 4.49 16.14 -12.65
C ARG A 401 3.26 15.76 -11.80
N ALA A 402 3.41 14.91 -10.78
CA ALA A 402 2.33 14.50 -9.87
C ALA A 402 1.74 15.64 -9.02
N ALA A 403 2.38 16.82 -9.00
CA ALA A 403 1.86 18.02 -8.34
C ALA A 403 1.88 19.26 -9.24
N ALA A 404 2.21 19.11 -10.53
CA ALA A 404 2.16 20.17 -11.50
C ALA A 404 0.73 20.38 -12.04
N PRO A 405 0.31 21.60 -12.40
CA PRO A 405 -1.04 21.84 -12.91
C PRO A 405 -1.29 21.19 -14.27
N ARG A 406 -2.51 20.67 -14.51
CA ARG A 406 -2.87 20.01 -15.77
C ARG A 406 -2.71 20.93 -16.96
N ARG A 407 -3.01 22.22 -16.79
CA ARG A 407 -2.86 23.24 -17.83
C ARG A 407 -1.42 23.39 -18.36
N PHE A 408 -0.43 22.93 -17.60
CA PHE A 408 0.99 22.95 -17.99
C PHE A 408 1.53 21.54 -18.28
N GLY A 409 0.64 20.57 -18.56
CA GLY A 409 1.00 19.18 -18.84
C GLY A 409 1.21 18.30 -17.61
N GLY A 410 0.92 18.82 -16.41
CA GLY A 410 1.00 18.06 -15.16
C GLY A 410 -0.07 16.97 -15.05
N GLU A 411 0.18 16.04 -14.14
CA GLU A 411 -0.72 14.90 -13.84
C GLU A 411 -0.99 14.87 -12.33
N PRO A 412 -1.69 15.88 -11.77
CA PRO A 412 -1.84 16.05 -10.34
C PRO A 412 -2.56 14.84 -9.74
N LEU A 413 -1.88 14.16 -8.82
CA LEU A 413 -2.38 12.97 -8.16
C LEU A 413 -3.12 13.32 -6.86
N PRO A 414 -4.10 12.49 -6.46
CA PRO A 414 -4.57 12.48 -5.07
C PRO A 414 -3.40 12.36 -4.08
N PRO A 415 -3.44 13.04 -2.92
CA PRO A 415 -2.36 13.00 -1.94
C PRO A 415 -1.97 11.58 -1.52
N ALA A 416 -2.95 10.70 -1.27
CA ALA A 416 -2.71 9.32 -0.87
C ALA A 416 -1.91 8.53 -1.93
N GLU A 417 -2.25 8.70 -3.22
CA GLU A 417 -1.54 8.05 -4.33
C GLU A 417 -0.09 8.52 -4.43
N PHE A 418 0.15 9.83 -4.33
CA PHE A 418 1.52 10.37 -4.31
C PHE A 418 2.31 9.88 -3.09
N LEU A 419 1.69 9.85 -1.91
CA LEU A 419 2.31 9.37 -0.68
C LEU A 419 2.70 7.88 -0.77
N HIS A 420 1.92 7.03 -1.45
CA HIS A 420 2.32 5.64 -1.70
C HIS A 420 3.55 5.51 -2.60
N LEU A 421 3.73 6.41 -3.59
CA LEU A 421 4.96 6.43 -4.40
C LEU A 421 6.18 6.75 -3.53
N VAL A 422 6.05 7.76 -2.65
CA VAL A 422 7.12 8.15 -1.71
C VAL A 422 7.40 7.01 -0.72
N GLU A 423 6.36 6.41 -0.14
CA GLU A 423 6.44 5.25 0.76
C GLU A 423 7.30 4.13 0.13
N ARG A 424 6.97 3.75 -1.12
CA ARG A 424 7.65 2.67 -1.82
C ARG A 424 9.10 2.98 -2.17
N ILE A 425 9.43 4.22 -2.51
CA ILE A 425 10.83 4.64 -2.71
C ILE A 425 11.59 4.58 -1.38
N SER A 426 10.95 5.02 -0.28
CA SER A 426 11.53 4.99 1.06
C SER A 426 11.78 3.58 1.62
N GLU A 427 11.05 2.57 1.15
CA GLU A 427 11.36 1.17 1.45
C GLU A 427 12.70 0.72 0.83
N VAL A 428 13.11 1.34 -0.29
CA VAL A 428 14.39 1.05 -0.95
C VAL A 428 15.52 1.90 -0.36
N ASP A 429 15.30 3.20 -0.25
CA ASP A 429 16.24 4.16 0.33
C ASP A 429 15.51 5.39 0.93
N GLY A 430 15.77 5.66 2.22
CA GLY A 430 15.13 6.76 2.94
C GLY A 430 15.49 8.13 2.39
N SER A 431 16.73 8.33 1.94
CA SER A 431 17.18 9.61 1.37
C SER A 431 16.53 9.87 0.01
N ALA A 432 16.42 8.84 -0.84
CA ALA A 432 15.72 8.90 -2.11
C ALA A 432 14.25 9.25 -1.94
N GLY A 433 13.56 8.57 -1.03
CA GLY A 433 12.15 8.88 -0.74
C GLY A 433 11.97 10.29 -0.18
N TRP A 434 12.87 10.75 0.69
CA TRP A 434 12.85 12.13 1.18
C TRP A 434 13.01 13.17 0.07
N VAL A 435 13.91 12.96 -0.91
CA VAL A 435 14.04 13.88 -2.05
C VAL A 435 12.84 13.79 -2.99
N ALA A 436 12.32 12.59 -3.25
CA ALA A 436 11.10 12.38 -4.03
C ALA A 436 9.89 13.12 -3.44
N SER A 437 9.79 13.17 -2.11
CA SER A 437 8.68 13.78 -1.38
C SER A 437 8.50 15.27 -1.70
N PHE A 438 9.57 15.97 -2.08
CA PHE A 438 9.53 17.39 -2.50
C PHE A 438 8.85 17.60 -3.85
N GLY A 439 8.48 16.55 -4.59
CA GLY A 439 7.56 16.65 -5.73
C GLY A 439 6.25 17.36 -5.34
N SER A 440 5.73 17.11 -4.13
CA SER A 440 4.57 17.83 -3.57
C SER A 440 4.74 19.34 -3.44
N ALA A 441 5.98 19.85 -3.39
CA ALA A 441 6.25 21.27 -3.19
C ALA A 441 5.81 22.13 -4.39
N LEU A 442 5.57 21.53 -5.55
CA LEU A 442 4.99 22.24 -6.70
C LEU A 442 3.58 22.78 -6.42
N THR A 443 2.87 22.23 -5.43
CA THR A 443 1.61 22.82 -4.94
C THR A 443 1.79 24.24 -4.41
N TYR A 444 2.97 24.61 -3.93
CA TYR A 444 3.27 25.99 -3.52
C TYR A 444 3.42 26.94 -4.71
N LEU A 445 3.95 26.43 -5.83
CA LEU A 445 4.19 27.21 -7.03
C LEU A 445 2.88 27.58 -7.75
N ALA A 446 1.79 26.88 -7.44
CA ALA A 446 0.45 27.22 -7.89
C ALA A 446 -0.01 28.63 -7.46
N ALA A 447 0.61 29.22 -6.42
CA ALA A 447 0.31 30.58 -5.98
C ALA A 447 1.00 31.69 -6.79
N LEU A 448 1.88 31.33 -7.74
CA LEU A 448 2.48 32.29 -8.67
C LEU A 448 1.45 32.79 -9.70
N PRO A 449 1.66 33.96 -10.31
CA PRO A 449 0.91 34.37 -11.50
C PRO A 449 0.96 33.32 -12.61
N LEU A 450 -0.11 33.20 -13.39
CA LEU A 450 -0.23 32.19 -14.44
C LEU A 450 0.85 32.33 -15.53
N ASP A 451 1.24 33.55 -15.87
CA ASP A 451 2.30 33.79 -16.86
C ASP A 451 3.68 33.34 -16.32
N THR A 452 3.95 33.57 -15.04
CA THR A 452 5.17 33.04 -14.39
C THR A 452 5.16 31.51 -14.37
N GLN A 453 4.02 30.88 -14.07
CA GLN A 453 3.92 29.42 -14.11
C GLN A 453 4.11 28.90 -15.54
N ALA A 454 3.59 29.60 -16.56
CA ALA A 454 3.80 29.24 -17.95
C ALA A 454 5.29 29.30 -18.33
N GLU A 455 6.03 30.30 -17.83
CA GLU A 455 7.48 30.35 -18.01
C GLU A 455 8.19 29.21 -17.27
N LEU A 456 7.82 28.94 -16.01
CA LEU A 456 8.39 27.89 -15.17
C LEU A 456 8.26 26.50 -15.81
N TYR A 457 7.09 26.20 -16.38
CA TYR A 457 6.78 24.89 -16.98
C TYR A 457 6.99 24.85 -18.51
N ALA A 458 7.65 25.87 -19.10
CA ALA A 458 7.83 25.96 -20.55
C ALA A 458 8.58 24.76 -21.14
N ASN A 459 9.47 24.12 -20.36
CA ASN A 459 10.25 22.94 -20.75
C ASN A 459 9.63 21.62 -20.28
N GLY A 460 8.36 21.63 -19.85
CA GLY A 460 7.62 20.47 -19.38
C GLY A 460 7.22 20.54 -17.90
N PRO A 461 6.35 19.61 -17.46
CA PRO A 461 5.76 19.64 -16.12
C PRO A 461 6.69 19.11 -15.01
N ASP A 462 7.78 18.43 -15.36
CA ASP A 462 8.68 17.77 -14.41
C ASP A 462 9.75 18.72 -13.85
N VAL A 463 9.29 19.77 -13.15
CA VAL A 463 10.14 20.75 -12.47
C VAL A 463 10.52 20.24 -11.08
N VAL A 464 11.82 20.25 -10.77
CA VAL A 464 12.35 19.89 -9.44
C VAL A 464 12.53 21.14 -8.61
N PHE A 465 11.70 21.28 -7.58
CA PHE A 465 11.81 22.34 -6.59
C PHE A 465 12.59 21.86 -5.37
N ALA A 466 13.54 22.67 -4.90
CA ALA A 466 14.15 22.53 -3.58
C ALA A 466 14.30 23.91 -2.93
N GLY A 467 14.58 23.98 -1.63
CA GLY A 467 14.76 25.28 -1.00
C GLY A 467 14.87 25.24 0.51
N GLY A 468 15.37 26.35 1.06
CA GLY A 468 15.42 26.61 2.49
C GLY A 468 14.51 27.77 2.85
N LEU A 469 13.44 27.52 3.61
CA LEU A 469 12.54 28.59 4.01
C LEU A 469 13.09 29.41 5.19
N PHE A 470 13.78 28.75 6.13
CA PHE A 470 14.20 29.36 7.37
C PHE A 470 15.74 29.35 7.54
N PRO A 471 16.32 30.31 8.28
CA PRO A 471 15.65 31.51 8.82
C PRO A 471 15.19 32.46 7.71
N LEU A 472 14.10 33.21 7.93
CA LEU A 472 13.69 34.25 6.98
C LEU A 472 14.73 35.36 6.98
N GLN A 473 15.24 35.71 5.79
CA GLN A 473 16.23 36.77 5.65
C GLN A 473 15.54 38.07 5.24
N PRO A 474 15.96 39.23 5.77
CA PRO A 474 15.47 40.52 5.28
C PRO A 474 15.77 40.67 3.79
N ALA A 475 14.78 41.09 3.00
CA ALA A 475 14.97 41.45 1.60
C ALA A 475 14.61 42.92 1.37
N GLU A 476 15.47 43.64 0.66
CA GLU A 476 15.23 45.04 0.29
C GLU A 476 14.15 45.09 -0.79
N SER A 477 13.15 45.96 -0.61
CA SER A 477 12.13 46.16 -1.65
C SER A 477 12.69 47.05 -2.75
N THR A 478 12.54 46.64 -4.00
CA THR A 478 12.93 47.39 -5.19
C THR A 478 11.67 47.74 -6.00
N PRO A 479 11.71 48.68 -6.97
CA PRO A 479 10.53 49.03 -7.76
C PRO A 479 9.87 47.86 -8.52
N GLY A 480 10.63 46.81 -8.85
CA GLY A 480 10.15 45.67 -9.61
C GLY A 480 10.13 44.34 -8.84
N GLY A 481 10.49 44.33 -7.55
CA GLY A 481 10.65 43.09 -6.82
C GLY A 481 11.38 43.24 -5.49
N HIS A 482 12.26 42.29 -5.21
CA HIS A 482 13.06 42.25 -3.98
C HIS A 482 14.52 41.95 -4.29
N ARG A 483 15.45 42.66 -3.65
CA ARG A 483 16.86 42.29 -3.64
C ARG A 483 17.12 41.33 -2.49
N VAL A 484 17.52 40.12 -2.84
CA VAL A 484 17.65 38.97 -1.94
C VAL A 484 19.11 38.69 -1.66
N SER A 485 19.47 38.68 -0.38
CA SER A 485 20.76 38.26 0.12
C SER A 485 20.58 37.47 1.41
N GLY A 486 21.41 36.47 1.65
CA GLY A 486 21.41 35.77 2.91
C GLY A 486 21.84 34.32 2.80
N HIS A 487 21.56 33.59 3.87
CA HIS A 487 21.96 32.20 4.02
C HIS A 487 20.83 31.39 4.67
N TRP A 488 20.42 30.30 4.02
CA TRP A 488 19.29 29.45 4.41
C TRP A 488 19.76 28.02 4.60
N LYS A 489 19.17 27.35 5.59
CA LYS A 489 19.59 25.99 5.94
C LYS A 489 18.67 24.92 5.38
N PHE A 490 19.21 23.70 5.25
CA PHE A 490 18.45 22.47 5.04
C PHE A 490 17.70 22.38 3.70
N ALA A 491 18.31 22.80 2.58
CA ALA A 491 17.69 22.70 1.26
C ALA A 491 17.83 21.30 0.66
N SER A 492 16.98 20.38 1.11
CA SER A 492 16.95 18.97 0.65
C SER A 492 16.79 18.89 -0.87
N GLY A 493 17.65 18.09 -1.53
CA GLY A 493 17.61 17.90 -2.99
C GLY A 493 18.14 19.08 -3.82
N CYS A 494 18.71 20.13 -3.21
CA CYS A 494 19.12 21.35 -3.92
C CYS A 494 20.11 21.11 -5.09
N LYS A 495 20.99 20.11 -4.99
CA LYS A 495 21.92 19.71 -6.05
C LYS A 495 21.20 19.22 -7.32
N GLY A 496 20.01 18.66 -7.17
CA GLY A 496 19.18 18.13 -8.25
C GLY A 496 18.09 19.09 -8.75
N ALA A 497 17.96 20.28 -8.15
CA ALA A 497 16.85 21.18 -8.41
C ALA A 497 16.99 21.98 -9.71
N ASP A 498 15.86 22.22 -10.36
CA ASP A 498 15.72 23.14 -11.51
C ASP A 498 15.40 24.56 -11.04
N ILE A 499 14.75 24.69 -9.89
CA ILE A 499 14.39 25.96 -9.25
C ILE A 499 14.60 25.87 -7.73
N LEU A 500 15.11 26.94 -7.14
CA LEU A 500 15.41 27.05 -5.72
C LEU A 500 14.53 28.11 -5.04
N GLY A 501 13.96 27.78 -3.89
CA GLY A 501 13.18 28.71 -3.07
C GLY A 501 13.93 29.14 -1.81
N VAL A 502 13.93 30.45 -1.51
CA VAL A 502 14.49 30.99 -0.26
C VAL A 502 13.47 31.89 0.45
N GLY A 503 13.39 31.77 1.77
CA GLY A 503 12.43 32.54 2.56
C GLY A 503 12.89 33.96 2.84
N ILE A 504 12.07 34.95 2.47
CA ILE A 504 12.36 36.37 2.65
C ILE A 504 11.37 37.03 3.60
N LYS A 505 11.85 38.03 4.33
CA LYS A 505 11.03 38.95 5.13
C LYS A 505 10.99 40.30 4.42
N THR A 506 9.78 40.72 4.05
CA THR A 506 9.52 42.01 3.41
C THR A 506 8.87 42.96 4.41
N GLY A 507 9.08 44.27 4.25
CA GLY A 507 8.56 45.29 5.18
C GLY A 507 7.03 45.46 5.17
N ASP A 508 6.37 44.87 4.19
CA ASP A 508 4.93 44.94 3.93
C ASP A 508 4.16 43.67 4.35
N ASP A 509 4.82 42.68 4.97
CA ASP A 509 4.18 41.42 5.33
C ASP A 509 3.21 41.58 6.52
N ARG A 510 1.99 41.98 6.19
CA ARG A 510 0.86 42.14 7.13
C ARG A 510 0.18 40.80 7.44
N THR A 511 0.53 39.73 6.72
CA THR A 511 -0.16 38.44 6.81
C THR A 511 0.48 37.48 7.81
N GLY A 512 1.75 37.72 8.18
CA GLY A 512 2.52 36.83 9.05
C GLY A 512 2.89 35.49 8.40
N ARG A 513 2.65 35.33 7.09
CA ARG A 513 3.00 34.13 6.32
C ARG A 513 4.33 34.33 5.60
N PRO A 514 5.26 33.37 5.68
CA PRO A 514 6.57 33.53 5.07
C PRO A 514 6.46 33.64 3.55
N ARG A 515 7.08 34.68 2.99
CA ARG A 515 7.25 34.85 1.53
C ARG A 515 8.47 34.06 1.06
N THR A 516 8.35 33.41 -0.09
CA THR A 516 9.43 32.68 -0.75
C THR A 516 9.80 33.39 -2.04
N ALA A 517 11.09 33.65 -2.25
CA ALA A 517 11.64 34.10 -3.52
C ALA A 517 12.18 32.89 -4.29
N LEU A 518 11.89 32.83 -5.59
CA LEU A 518 12.37 31.77 -6.48
C LEU A 518 13.60 32.23 -7.25
N LEU A 519 14.61 31.37 -7.30
CA LEU A 519 15.89 31.63 -7.95
C LEU A 519 16.29 30.43 -8.81
N ARG A 520 16.97 30.71 -9.93
CA ARG A 520 17.60 29.69 -10.76
C ARG A 520 18.89 29.18 -10.08
N PRO A 521 19.33 27.93 -10.33
CA PRO A 521 20.50 27.35 -9.67
C PRO A 521 21.80 28.15 -9.84
N ASP A 522 21.98 28.88 -10.94
CA ASP A 522 23.14 29.73 -11.21
C ASP A 522 23.14 31.04 -10.41
N GLN A 523 22.00 31.42 -9.81
CA GLN A 523 21.86 32.59 -8.94
C GLN A 523 22.13 32.26 -7.47
N VAL A 524 22.35 30.99 -7.13
CA VAL A 524 22.46 30.50 -5.75
C VAL A 524 23.76 29.71 -5.57
N GLU A 525 24.51 30.05 -4.54
CA GLU A 525 25.63 29.23 -4.09
C GLU A 525 25.11 28.10 -3.19
N ILE A 526 25.34 26.84 -3.58
CA ILE A 526 25.04 25.67 -2.73
C ILE A 526 26.26 25.42 -1.84
N VAL A 527 26.10 25.66 -0.53
CA VAL A 527 27.16 25.51 0.48
C VAL A 527 27.24 24.05 0.92
N GLU A 528 28.29 23.33 0.48
CA GLU A 528 28.44 21.89 0.70
C GLU A 528 28.78 21.49 2.15
N ASN A 529 27.80 21.55 3.05
CA ASN A 529 28.01 21.32 4.48
C ASN A 529 27.18 20.18 5.10
N TRP A 530 26.54 19.31 4.30
CA TRP A 530 25.65 18.24 4.78
C TRP A 530 26.40 17.03 5.33
N ASN A 531 27.05 17.21 6.48
CA ASN A 531 27.83 16.18 7.19
C ASN A 531 27.04 15.59 8.34
N VAL A 532 26.20 14.59 8.04
CA VAL A 532 25.23 14.04 9.01
C VAL A 532 25.35 12.51 9.14
N LEU A 533 24.74 11.99 10.20
CA LEU A 533 24.72 10.56 10.51
C LEU A 533 23.78 9.77 9.59
N GLY A 534 22.53 10.22 9.44
CA GLY A 534 21.49 9.60 8.60
C GLY A 534 20.88 10.60 7.63
N MET A 535 20.08 10.11 6.68
CA MET A 535 19.55 10.92 5.57
C MET A 535 20.65 11.63 4.79
N ARG A 536 21.79 10.95 4.60
CA ARG A 536 22.98 11.55 3.99
C ARG A 536 22.76 11.85 2.51
N GLY A 537 22.07 10.97 1.81
CA GLY A 537 21.81 11.11 0.38
C GLY A 537 20.85 12.25 0.03
N THR A 538 20.19 12.88 1.01
CA THR A 538 19.25 13.98 0.72
C THR A 538 19.97 15.24 0.22
N GLY A 539 21.26 15.39 0.55
CA GLY A 539 22.03 16.58 0.20
C GLY A 539 21.35 17.86 0.62
N SER A 540 20.89 17.92 1.87
CA SER A 540 20.21 19.08 2.45
C SER A 540 21.18 20.21 2.80
N HIS A 541 22.03 20.56 1.83
CA HIS A 541 23.01 21.63 1.90
C HIS A 541 22.33 22.99 2.12
N ASP A 542 23.12 23.93 2.61
CA ASP A 542 22.67 25.31 2.79
C ASP A 542 22.72 26.07 1.45
N LEU A 543 21.91 27.12 1.35
CA LEU A 543 21.86 28.02 0.19
C LEU A 543 22.36 29.39 0.61
N ALA A 544 23.27 29.97 -0.16
CA ALA A 544 23.72 31.35 -0.02
C ALA A 544 23.37 32.16 -1.28
N VAL A 545 22.82 33.36 -1.09
CA VAL A 545 22.45 34.28 -2.16
C VAL A 545 23.10 35.62 -1.89
N HIS A 546 23.68 36.23 -2.93
CA HIS A 546 24.46 37.46 -2.84
C HIS A 546 23.89 38.55 -3.75
N GLY A 547 22.88 39.29 -3.27
CA GLY A 547 22.38 40.51 -3.91
C GLY A 547 21.62 40.30 -5.21
N VAL A 548 20.80 39.26 -5.30
CA VAL A 548 20.03 38.92 -6.51
C VAL A 548 18.69 39.67 -6.51
N ASP A 549 18.38 40.36 -7.61
CA ASP A 549 17.06 40.96 -7.82
C ASP A 549 16.06 39.91 -8.30
N VAL A 550 15.02 39.67 -7.50
CA VAL A 550 13.93 38.73 -7.79
C VAL A 550 12.65 39.52 -8.06
N PRO A 551 12.05 39.43 -9.26
CA PRO A 551 10.80 40.12 -9.58
C PRO A 551 9.64 39.71 -8.66
N HIS A 552 8.67 40.60 -8.43
CA HIS A 552 7.52 40.30 -7.57
C HIS A 552 6.76 39.03 -8.01
N GLU A 553 6.60 38.84 -9.31
CA GLU A 553 5.92 37.71 -9.93
C GLU A 553 6.65 36.36 -9.77
N TRP A 554 7.92 36.38 -9.34
CA TRP A 554 8.73 35.21 -8.98
C TRP A 554 8.80 34.99 -7.45
N THR A 555 7.86 35.59 -6.71
CA THR A 555 7.67 35.35 -5.28
C THR A 555 6.26 34.89 -4.97
N PHE A 556 6.11 34.08 -3.92
CA PHE A 556 4.80 33.64 -3.43
C PHE A 556 4.76 33.61 -1.90
N LEU A 557 3.56 33.75 -1.33
CA LEU A 557 3.32 33.50 0.09
C LEU A 557 3.10 32.00 0.30
N ARG A 558 3.81 31.38 1.24
CA ARG A 558 3.58 29.95 1.53
C ARG A 558 2.16 29.75 2.08
N GLY A 559 1.40 28.87 1.44
CA GLY A 559 -0.04 28.73 1.70
C GLY A 559 -0.88 29.91 1.18
N GLY A 560 -0.35 30.66 0.21
CA GLY A 560 -1.10 31.65 -0.57
C GLY A 560 -2.17 31.01 -1.44
N GLU A 561 -3.11 31.83 -1.91
CA GLU A 561 -4.20 31.37 -2.77
C GLU A 561 -3.63 30.89 -4.13
N PRO A 562 -3.98 29.67 -4.58
CA PRO A 562 -3.53 29.18 -5.89
C PRO A 562 -4.24 29.94 -7.01
N THR A 563 -3.53 30.19 -8.11
CA THR A 563 -4.09 30.79 -9.33
C THR A 563 -4.63 29.75 -10.31
N VAL A 564 -4.54 28.46 -9.95
CA VAL A 564 -5.10 27.32 -10.67
C VAL A 564 -6.23 26.68 -9.87
N ASP A 565 -7.34 26.42 -10.55
CA ASP A 565 -8.53 25.86 -9.93
C ASP A 565 -8.61 24.34 -10.14
N GLU A 566 -7.86 23.59 -9.33
CA GLU A 566 -7.92 22.12 -9.32
C GLU A 566 -7.92 21.59 -7.87
N PRO A 567 -8.55 20.41 -7.59
CA PRO A 567 -8.72 19.93 -6.23
C PRO A 567 -7.42 19.86 -5.40
N LEU A 568 -6.31 19.39 -5.97
CA LEU A 568 -5.04 19.25 -5.26
C LEU A 568 -4.55 20.56 -4.61
N TYR A 569 -4.79 21.71 -5.24
CA TYR A 569 -4.32 23.01 -4.74
C TYR A 569 -5.18 23.59 -3.61
N ARG A 570 -6.34 22.98 -3.34
CA ARG A 570 -7.20 23.29 -2.18
C ARG A 570 -6.87 22.40 -0.98
N TYR A 571 -6.03 21.37 -1.16
CA TYR A 571 -5.59 20.50 -0.08
C TYR A 571 -4.65 21.25 0.89
N PRO A 572 -4.72 21.03 2.22
CA PRO A 572 -3.99 21.86 3.18
C PRO A 572 -2.47 21.75 3.02
N SER A 573 -1.83 22.78 2.47
CA SER A 573 -0.44 22.72 2.00
C SER A 573 0.62 22.59 3.11
N VAL A 574 0.34 23.07 4.33
CA VAL A 574 1.24 22.91 5.50
C VAL A 574 1.11 21.49 6.09
N PRO A 575 -0.10 20.96 6.38
CA PRO A 575 -0.27 19.55 6.70
C PRO A 575 0.29 18.61 5.64
N TYR A 576 0.11 18.90 4.35
CA TYR A 576 0.64 18.05 3.28
C TYR A 576 2.17 17.94 3.32
N ALA A 577 2.87 19.04 3.62
CA ALA A 577 4.31 19.00 3.84
C ALA A 577 4.73 18.18 5.06
N ALA A 578 3.90 18.07 6.10
CA ALA A 578 4.18 17.14 7.20
C ALA A 578 4.01 15.68 6.73
N GLN A 579 2.96 15.39 5.95
CA GLN A 579 2.66 14.04 5.47
C GLN A 579 3.77 13.46 4.60
N VAL A 580 4.23 14.21 3.60
CA VAL A 580 5.26 13.74 2.66
C VAL A 580 6.61 13.48 3.35
N LEU A 581 6.89 14.15 4.47
CA LEU A 581 8.10 13.89 5.28
C LEU A 581 7.90 12.70 6.21
N ALA A 582 6.70 12.56 6.81
CA ALA A 582 6.40 11.47 7.73
C ALA A 582 6.36 10.10 7.04
N VAL A 583 5.81 10.02 5.83
CA VAL A 583 5.68 8.76 5.07
C VAL A 583 7.04 8.15 4.72
N VAL A 584 8.11 8.95 4.68
CA VAL A 584 9.46 8.44 4.51
C VAL A 584 9.86 7.52 5.67
N GLY A 585 9.52 7.92 6.90
CA GLY A 585 9.76 7.09 8.08
C GLY A 585 9.01 5.75 8.01
N LEU A 586 7.79 5.76 7.48
CA LEU A 586 6.97 4.56 7.30
C LEU A 586 7.64 3.54 6.37
N GLY A 587 8.11 3.98 5.20
CA GLY A 587 8.80 3.10 4.25
C GLY A 587 10.10 2.52 4.83
N VAL A 588 10.91 3.34 5.49
CA VAL A 588 12.14 2.87 6.16
C VAL A 588 11.82 1.86 7.27
N ALA A 589 10.74 2.07 8.03
CA ALA A 589 10.30 1.15 9.07
C ALA A 589 9.79 -0.20 8.53
N ARG A 590 9.08 -0.18 7.39
CA ARG A 590 8.67 -1.40 6.68
C ARG A 590 9.90 -2.19 6.23
N ALA A 591 10.87 -1.52 5.58
CA ALA A 591 12.10 -2.15 5.12
C ALA A 591 12.92 -2.77 6.28
N ALA A 592 13.04 -2.07 7.41
CA ALA A 592 13.71 -2.60 8.60
C ALA A 592 13.02 -3.83 9.17
N LEU A 593 11.68 -3.83 9.22
CA LEU A 593 10.91 -4.96 9.71
C LEU A 593 11.00 -6.17 8.77
N ASP A 594 10.94 -5.96 7.45
CA ASP A 594 11.13 -7.02 6.45
C ASP A 594 12.52 -7.63 6.47
N GLN A 595 13.55 -6.80 6.69
CA GLN A 595 14.92 -7.27 6.87
C GLN A 595 15.01 -8.24 8.05
N VAL A 596 14.42 -7.87 9.19
CA VAL A 596 14.39 -8.72 10.39
C VAL A 596 13.60 -10.00 10.11
N ILE A 597 12.40 -9.92 9.54
CA ILE A 597 11.60 -11.12 9.20
C ILE A 597 12.41 -12.09 8.30
N THR A 598 13.08 -11.56 7.29
CA THR A 598 13.87 -12.36 6.34
C THR A 598 15.11 -12.97 6.99
N GLU A 599 15.83 -12.21 7.82
CA GLU A 599 17.04 -12.68 8.49
C GLU A 599 16.74 -13.61 9.67
N GLY A 600 15.55 -13.51 10.27
CA GLY A 600 15.15 -14.31 11.43
C GLY A 600 15.21 -15.81 11.20
N GLY A 601 15.02 -16.25 9.94
CA GLY A 601 15.12 -17.66 9.54
C GLY A 601 16.55 -18.16 9.32
N ARG A 602 17.58 -17.31 9.39
CA ARG A 602 18.97 -17.71 9.15
C ARG A 602 19.60 -18.37 10.37
N ALA A 603 20.45 -19.37 10.12
CA ALA A 603 21.25 -20.03 11.15
C ALA A 603 22.14 -19.02 11.89
N GLY A 604 22.13 -19.10 13.22
CA GLY A 604 22.98 -18.27 14.07
C GLY A 604 24.43 -18.75 14.07
N TYR A 605 25.37 -17.81 14.26
CA TYR A 605 26.81 -18.08 14.27
C TYR A 605 27.24 -19.06 15.39
N THR A 606 26.48 -19.10 16.48
CA THR A 606 26.77 -19.93 17.66
C THR A 606 26.14 -21.34 17.60
N GLY A 607 25.48 -21.70 16.49
CA GLY A 607 24.81 -22.99 16.34
C GLY A 607 23.51 -23.14 17.16
N GLY A 608 23.04 -22.06 17.82
CA GLY A 608 21.76 -22.05 18.52
C GLY A 608 20.56 -22.02 17.56
N PRO A 609 19.32 -22.24 18.07
CA PRO A 609 18.10 -22.16 17.27
C PRO A 609 18.01 -20.83 16.50
N VAL A 610 17.45 -20.89 15.28
CA VAL A 610 17.26 -19.70 14.44
C VAL A 610 16.44 -18.66 15.21
N ALA A 611 16.66 -17.38 14.91
CA ALA A 611 16.05 -16.31 15.70
C ALA A 611 14.52 -16.39 15.68
N ALA A 612 13.94 -16.78 14.54
CA ALA A 612 12.50 -16.98 14.34
C ALA A 612 11.89 -18.04 15.28
N ASP A 613 12.67 -19.00 15.79
CA ASP A 613 12.19 -20.02 16.72
C ASP A 613 12.06 -19.51 18.16
N ARG A 614 12.64 -18.33 18.46
CA ARG A 614 12.60 -17.74 19.80
C ARG A 614 11.33 -16.94 19.99
N ALA A 615 10.57 -17.25 21.05
CA ALA A 615 9.30 -16.56 21.34
C ALA A 615 9.47 -15.04 21.48
N THR A 616 10.55 -14.58 22.11
CA THR A 616 10.87 -13.15 22.27
C THR A 616 11.05 -12.45 20.93
N TYR A 617 11.62 -13.13 19.93
CA TYR A 617 11.80 -12.60 18.58
C TYR A 617 10.46 -12.48 17.85
N ARG A 618 9.65 -13.54 17.86
CA ARG A 618 8.30 -13.52 17.25
C ARG A 618 7.39 -12.47 17.88
N ILE A 619 7.45 -12.29 19.20
CA ILE A 619 6.70 -11.25 19.91
C ILE A 619 7.14 -9.85 19.44
N ALA A 620 8.44 -9.59 19.35
CA ALA A 620 8.96 -8.30 18.89
C ALA A 620 8.52 -7.98 17.46
N VAL A 621 8.65 -8.95 16.54
CA VAL A 621 8.17 -8.82 15.15
C VAL A 621 6.67 -8.58 15.09
N GLY A 622 5.87 -9.37 15.81
CA GLY A 622 4.40 -9.21 15.83
C GLY A 622 3.95 -7.86 16.38
N GLN A 623 4.59 -7.35 17.45
CA GLN A 623 4.31 -6.02 17.99
C GLN A 623 4.73 -4.90 17.03
N ALA A 624 5.88 -5.04 16.37
CA ALA A 624 6.35 -4.08 15.37
C ALA A 624 5.39 -4.02 14.16
N GLU A 625 4.95 -5.17 13.66
CA GLU A 625 3.98 -5.27 12.56
C GLU A 625 2.64 -4.61 12.93
N ALA A 626 2.11 -4.91 14.12
CA ALA A 626 0.87 -4.31 14.60
C ALA A 626 0.98 -2.78 14.70
N ARG A 627 2.04 -2.27 15.34
CA ARG A 627 2.26 -0.82 15.49
C ARG A 627 2.36 -0.12 14.14
N LEU A 628 3.16 -0.66 13.22
CA LEU A 628 3.39 -0.08 11.91
C LEU A 628 2.10 -0.02 11.09
N ARG A 629 1.32 -1.12 11.06
CA ARG A 629 0.03 -1.17 10.37
C ARG A 629 -1.00 -0.22 10.98
N SER A 630 -1.10 -0.15 12.30
CA SER A 630 -2.05 0.74 12.98
C SER A 630 -1.77 2.21 12.68
N VAL A 631 -0.51 2.64 12.74
CA VAL A 631 -0.17 4.04 12.46
C VAL A 631 -0.29 4.38 10.97
N ARG A 632 0.01 3.43 10.08
CA ARG A 632 -0.21 3.56 8.64
C ARG A 632 -1.69 3.74 8.32
N ALA A 633 -2.57 2.94 8.94
CA ALA A 633 -4.00 3.05 8.76
C ALA A 633 -4.52 4.44 9.16
N PHE A 634 -4.20 4.90 10.37
CA PHE A 634 -4.58 6.24 10.83
C PHE A 634 -4.09 7.37 9.90
N PHE A 635 -2.85 7.25 9.40
CA PHE A 635 -2.29 8.23 8.48
C PHE A 635 -3.05 8.32 7.15
N TYR A 636 -3.32 7.18 6.51
CA TYR A 636 -4.02 7.15 5.22
C TYR A 636 -5.52 7.43 5.36
N GLU A 637 -6.16 6.97 6.44
CA GLU A 637 -7.56 7.30 6.77
C GLU A 637 -7.77 8.82 6.84
N ALA A 638 -6.94 9.53 7.63
CA ALA A 638 -7.02 10.98 7.73
C ALA A 638 -6.73 11.66 6.37
N THR A 639 -5.82 11.10 5.56
CA THR A 639 -5.50 11.63 4.22
C THR A 639 -6.70 11.54 3.28
N GLU A 640 -7.34 10.37 3.23
CA GLU A 640 -8.48 10.10 2.36
C GLU A 640 -9.70 10.93 2.77
N GLU A 641 -9.99 11.03 4.07
CA GLU A 641 -11.10 11.85 4.59
C GLU A 641 -11.00 13.32 4.16
N VAL A 642 -9.81 13.92 4.26
CA VAL A 642 -9.59 15.30 3.83
C VAL A 642 -9.65 15.42 2.31
N TRP A 643 -9.13 14.44 1.58
CA TRP A 643 -9.19 14.44 0.12
C TRP A 643 -10.64 14.37 -0.40
N GLU A 644 -11.48 13.52 0.18
CA GLU A 644 -12.91 13.43 -0.16
C GLU A 644 -13.63 14.77 0.04
N THR A 645 -13.30 15.47 1.13
CA THR A 645 -13.83 16.82 1.42
C THR A 645 -13.45 17.81 0.32
N VAL A 646 -12.17 17.82 -0.06
CA VAL A 646 -11.65 18.71 -1.12
C VAL A 646 -12.26 18.40 -2.48
N VAL A 647 -12.42 17.12 -2.84
CA VAL A 647 -13.01 16.69 -4.12
C VAL A 647 -14.49 17.06 -4.22
N ARG A 648 -15.22 17.06 -3.09
CA ARG A 648 -16.61 17.56 -3.04
C ARG A 648 -16.73 19.07 -3.25
N GLY A 649 -15.60 19.80 -3.20
CA GLY A 649 -15.54 21.24 -3.35
C GLY A 649 -15.61 22.01 -2.03
N ASP A 650 -15.61 21.30 -0.90
CA ASP A 650 -15.62 21.92 0.43
C ASP A 650 -14.20 22.28 0.88
N ALA A 651 -14.09 23.31 1.71
CA ALA A 651 -12.85 23.64 2.39
C ALA A 651 -12.60 22.68 3.56
N PRO A 652 -11.39 22.11 3.72
CA PRO A 652 -11.03 21.32 4.90
C PRO A 652 -11.23 22.10 6.19
N SER A 653 -11.79 21.44 7.20
CA SER A 653 -11.95 22.04 8.52
C SER A 653 -10.62 22.16 9.27
N ALA A 654 -10.57 23.02 10.29
CA ALA A 654 -9.42 23.10 11.20
C ALA A 654 -9.14 21.76 11.91
N HIS A 655 -10.20 21.00 12.22
CA HIS A 655 -10.08 19.66 12.79
C HIS A 655 -9.40 18.68 11.84
N GLN A 656 -9.81 18.69 10.58
CA GLN A 656 -9.21 17.87 9.51
C GLN A 656 -7.74 18.23 9.26
N ALA A 657 -7.41 19.52 9.14
CA ALA A 657 -6.02 19.96 9.01
C ALA A 657 -5.16 19.55 10.22
N SER A 658 -5.72 19.64 11.43
CA SER A 658 -5.10 19.20 12.69
C SER A 658 -4.87 17.68 12.72
N LEU A 659 -5.85 16.87 12.29
CA LEU A 659 -5.72 15.41 12.21
C LEU A 659 -4.58 14.98 11.29
N LEU A 660 -4.43 15.62 10.12
CA LEU A 660 -3.30 15.35 9.22
C LEU A 660 -1.94 15.62 9.89
N ARG A 661 -1.83 16.70 10.67
CA ARG A 661 -0.60 17.08 11.41
C ARG A 661 -0.31 16.09 12.54
N LEU A 662 -1.35 15.72 13.30
CA LEU A 662 -1.27 14.72 14.36
C LEU A 662 -0.83 13.36 13.81
N ALA A 663 -1.50 12.88 12.75
CA ALA A 663 -1.19 11.61 12.12
C ALA A 663 0.24 11.58 11.57
N SER A 664 0.71 12.67 10.96
CA SER A 664 2.09 12.78 10.46
C SER A 664 3.13 12.70 11.58
N ALA A 665 2.96 13.46 12.66
CA ALA A 665 3.88 13.43 13.80
C ALA A 665 3.85 12.06 14.52
N HIS A 666 2.68 11.44 14.62
CA HIS A 666 2.53 10.11 15.18
C HIS A 666 3.18 9.03 14.32
N LEU A 667 3.00 9.10 13.00
CA LEU A 667 3.65 8.22 12.03
C LEU A 667 5.17 8.27 12.13
N ALA A 668 5.75 9.47 12.16
CA ALA A 668 7.20 9.65 12.27
C ALA A 668 7.76 9.03 13.56
N LYS A 669 7.10 9.28 14.70
CA LYS A 669 7.49 8.74 16.01
C LYS A 669 7.41 7.21 16.05
N VAL A 670 6.25 6.65 15.70
CA VAL A 670 6.02 5.20 15.75
C VAL A 670 6.91 4.46 14.77
N SER A 671 7.14 5.02 13.57
CA SER A 671 8.05 4.42 12.59
C SER A 671 9.47 4.29 13.14
N PHE A 672 9.99 5.34 13.79
CA PHE A 672 11.31 5.27 14.43
C PHE A 672 11.34 4.27 15.59
N GLU A 673 10.28 4.19 16.41
CA GLU A 673 10.15 3.19 17.47
C GLU A 673 10.15 1.75 16.92
N VAL A 674 9.47 1.51 15.79
CA VAL A 674 9.46 0.23 15.09
C VAL A 674 10.88 -0.14 14.62
N VAL A 675 11.58 0.77 13.94
CA VAL A 675 12.97 0.55 13.51
C VAL A 675 13.88 0.23 14.70
N ARG A 676 13.75 0.98 15.80
CA ARG A 676 14.54 0.72 17.01
C ARG A 676 14.24 -0.66 17.62
N SER A 677 12.96 -1.05 17.65
CA SER A 677 12.54 -2.33 18.21
C SER A 677 12.96 -3.54 17.36
N THR A 678 13.17 -3.34 16.06
CA THR A 678 13.64 -4.36 15.11
C THR A 678 15.17 -4.42 15.05
N TYR A 679 15.86 -3.31 15.28
CA TYR A 679 17.32 -3.26 15.32
C TYR A 679 17.94 -4.15 16.40
N GLN A 680 17.38 -4.17 17.60
CA GLN A 680 17.95 -4.93 18.73
C GLN A 680 17.92 -6.46 18.51
N PRO A 681 16.82 -7.07 18.01
CA PRO A 681 16.79 -8.47 17.60
C PRO A 681 17.75 -8.87 16.47
N ALA A 682 18.18 -7.93 15.61
CA ALA A 682 19.12 -8.21 14.51
C ALA A 682 20.55 -8.52 15.00
N GLY A 683 20.87 -8.21 16.25
CA GLY A 683 22.12 -8.59 16.90
C GLY A 683 23.36 -7.93 16.30
N ILE A 684 24.54 -8.50 16.57
CA ILE A 684 25.84 -7.87 16.23
C ILE A 684 26.08 -7.71 14.72
N ARG A 685 25.33 -8.41 13.85
CA ARG A 685 25.45 -8.21 12.40
C ARG A 685 24.87 -6.87 11.94
N ALA A 686 23.92 -6.33 12.72
CA ALA A 686 23.27 -5.08 12.39
C ALA A 686 24.22 -3.89 12.36
N ILE A 687 25.31 -3.92 13.14
CA ILE A 687 26.32 -2.84 13.24
C ILE A 687 27.38 -2.88 12.13
N ALA A 688 27.45 -3.94 11.32
CA ALA A 688 28.48 -4.07 10.31
C ALA A 688 28.34 -3.02 9.20
N ASP A 689 29.46 -2.51 8.70
CA ASP A 689 29.46 -1.72 7.48
C ASP A 689 28.85 -2.55 6.33
N GLY A 690 27.94 -1.94 5.58
CA GLY A 690 27.14 -2.62 4.55
C GLY A 690 25.87 -3.33 5.04
N SER A 691 25.64 -3.43 6.36
CA SER A 691 24.35 -3.87 6.88
C SER A 691 23.24 -2.86 6.55
N PRO A 692 22.11 -3.27 5.97
CA PRO A 692 20.97 -2.38 5.75
C PRO A 692 20.38 -1.85 7.07
N MET A 693 20.45 -2.64 8.16
CA MET A 693 19.83 -2.29 9.44
C MET A 693 20.38 -1.02 10.07
N GLN A 694 21.70 -0.80 10.03
CA GLN A 694 22.29 0.44 10.55
C GLN A 694 21.88 1.65 9.70
N ARG A 695 21.68 1.49 8.38
CA ARG A 695 21.21 2.59 7.52
C ARG A 695 19.77 2.94 7.88
N TYR A 696 18.89 1.94 7.97
CA TYR A 696 17.50 2.18 8.35
C TYR A 696 17.39 2.86 9.71
N LEU A 697 18.20 2.45 10.69
CA LEU A 697 18.23 3.08 12.00
C LEU A 697 18.67 4.55 11.93
N ARG A 698 19.77 4.84 11.20
CA ARG A 698 20.28 6.20 11.04
C ARG A 698 19.28 7.09 10.32
N ASP A 699 18.72 6.63 9.20
CA ASP A 699 17.77 7.42 8.41
C ASP A 699 16.46 7.66 9.17
N ALA A 700 15.89 6.62 9.78
CA ALA A 700 14.65 6.75 10.55
C ALA A 700 14.81 7.67 11.78
N SER A 701 16.02 7.78 12.35
CA SER A 701 16.29 8.68 13.48
C SER A 701 16.20 10.17 13.12
N VAL A 702 16.36 10.52 11.84
CA VAL A 702 16.35 11.92 11.39
C VAL A 702 14.93 12.43 11.17
N VAL A 703 14.03 11.58 10.66
CA VAL A 703 12.64 11.95 10.29
C VAL A 703 11.89 12.67 11.43
N PRO A 704 11.79 12.12 12.66
CA PRO A 704 11.02 12.77 13.74
C PRO A 704 11.66 14.06 14.26
N LEU A 705 12.92 14.37 13.90
CA LEU A 705 13.59 15.61 14.30
C LEU A 705 13.14 16.82 13.47
N HIS A 706 12.53 16.59 12.31
CA HIS A 706 12.04 17.67 11.47
C HIS A 706 10.97 18.50 12.19
N ALA A 707 11.04 19.83 12.11
CA ALA A 707 10.19 20.75 12.89
C ALA A 707 8.67 20.51 12.71
N PHE A 708 8.25 19.95 11.57
CA PHE A 708 6.84 19.59 11.33
C PHE A 708 6.35 18.31 12.00
N LEU A 709 7.26 17.51 12.56
CA LEU A 709 6.99 16.16 13.08
C LEU A 709 7.32 16.01 14.57
N GLN A 710 7.73 17.10 15.22
CA GLN A 710 8.13 17.12 16.62
C GLN A 710 6.93 17.01 17.58
N GLU A 711 7.24 16.73 18.85
CA GLU A 711 6.24 16.48 19.91
C GLU A 711 5.25 17.64 20.12
N GLY A 712 5.62 18.89 19.83
CA GLY A 712 4.70 20.03 19.88
C GLY A 712 3.46 19.87 19.00
N MET A 713 3.48 19.01 17.98
CA MET A 713 2.30 18.74 17.14
C MET A 713 1.18 18.04 17.89
N TYR A 714 1.49 17.28 18.96
CA TYR A 714 0.47 16.67 19.82
C TYR A 714 -0.24 17.73 20.67
N ASP A 715 0.49 18.75 21.15
CA ASP A 715 -0.09 19.88 21.87
C ASP A 715 -1.03 20.68 20.97
N GLY A 716 -0.60 21.02 19.75
CA GLY A 716 -1.45 21.69 18.77
C GLY A 716 -2.72 20.88 18.44
N ALA A 717 -2.60 19.57 18.28
CA ALA A 717 -3.74 18.70 18.03
C ALA A 717 -4.68 18.64 19.24
N GLY A 718 -4.12 18.49 20.45
CA GLY A 718 -4.85 18.49 21.70
C GLY A 718 -5.64 19.79 21.92
N ALA A 719 -5.04 20.94 21.61
CA ALA A 719 -5.71 22.22 21.68
C ALA A 719 -6.95 22.25 20.77
N VAL A 720 -6.82 21.82 19.52
CA VAL A 720 -7.95 21.76 18.56
C VAL A 720 -9.04 20.80 19.04
N LEU A 721 -8.68 19.62 19.55
CA LEU A 721 -9.63 18.64 20.10
C LEU A 721 -10.40 19.20 21.31
N MET A 722 -9.78 20.07 22.11
CA MET A 722 -10.38 20.73 23.27
C MET A 722 -11.11 22.04 22.92
N GLY A 723 -11.16 22.42 21.64
CA GLY A 723 -11.76 23.69 21.20
C GLY A 723 -10.95 24.94 21.59
N ALA A 724 -9.66 24.78 21.92
CA ALA A 724 -8.73 25.86 22.22
C ALA A 724 -7.94 26.28 20.97
N ASN A 725 -7.36 27.49 21.00
CA ASN A 725 -6.48 27.96 19.94
C ASN A 725 -5.12 27.26 20.03
N PRO A 726 -4.66 26.56 18.98
CA PRO A 726 -3.31 26.01 18.94
C PRO A 726 -2.25 27.12 18.79
N PHE A 727 -0.98 26.76 18.94
CA PHE A 727 0.12 27.72 18.78
C PHE A 727 0.18 28.31 17.34
N PRO A 728 0.71 29.53 17.17
CA PRO A 728 0.75 30.19 15.85
C PRO A 728 1.46 29.35 14.78
N GLY A 729 0.82 29.22 13.61
CA GLY A 729 1.34 28.45 12.47
C GLY A 729 1.10 26.94 12.54
N TYR A 730 0.28 26.46 13.50
CA TYR A 730 -0.09 25.05 13.56
C TYR A 730 -1.07 24.62 12.46
N LEU A 731 -2.17 25.37 12.30
CA LEU A 731 -3.27 25.15 11.34
C LEU A 731 -2.96 25.68 9.94
#